data_AF-A0A3Q0H071-F1
#
_entry.id   AF-A0A3Q0H071-F1
#
_cell.length_a   1.000
_cell.length_b   1.000
_cell.length_c   1.000
_cell.angle_alpha   90.00
_cell.angle_beta   90.00
_cell.angle_gamma   90.00
#
_symmetry.space_group_name_H-M   'P 1'
#
loop_
_entity.id
_entity.type
_entity.pdbx_description
1 polymer ?
#
loop_
_entity_poly.entity_id
_entity_poly.type
_entity_poly.pdbx_seq_one_letter_code
_entity_poly.pdbx_strand_id
1 'polypeptide(L)'
;MDPNKPIRKQLKRGSPYSLNFRVKFFVSDPNKLQEEYTRYQYFLQIKQDILTGRLPCPYNTAALLASYAVQSELGDYSHSENLPGYLSDYSFIPSQPQDFEKEIAKLHQQHIGLSPAEAEFNYLNTARTLELYGVELHYARDQSNNEIMIGVMSGGILIYKNRVRINTFPWLKIVKISFKCKQFFIQLRKELHESRETLLGFNMVNYRACKNLWKACVEHHTFFRLDRPLPPQKNFFAHYFTLGSKFRYCGRTEVQSVQYGKEKANKDRVFARSPSKPLARKLMSGMDWEVVSRNSLSDDRLETQSLPSRSPPGTPNHRNSAFTQEGTRLRPSSVGHLVDHVVHSSPSEVFANHRSPSSTQANSIILESSPSQETPVDGQPPALPPKQSKKNSWNQIHHSHSQQDLDNHINETFDVPTSPEKSTPNGGVPHDNLVLIRMKPDENGRFGFNVKGGYDQKMPVIVSRVAPGTPADLCVPRLNEGDQVVLINGRDIAEHTHDQVVMFIKASCERHSGELVLLVRPNAVYDVVEEKMENEPDFQYIPEKSPLDGIHQDDNALRESMIQLAEGLITGTVLAQFDQLYRKKPGMTMSCAKLPQNISKNRYRDISPYDATRVILKSHEDYINANYINVKCHQYWPEPTGSSSYGNFQIACHSEEGNPAYVFREMTLTNLEKNESRQLTQIQYIAWPDHGVPDDSSDFLDFVCLVRKKRAGREEPVVVHCSAGIGRTGVLITMETAMCLIECNQPVYPLDIVRTMRDQRAMMIQTPSQYRFVCEAILKVYEEGIVKPLKTLLHK
;
A
#
# COMPACT_ATOMS: atom_id res chain seq x y z
N MET A 1 -4.91 -15.17 -5.88
CA MET A 1 -3.71 -14.35 -6.18
C MET A 1 -4.10 -12.87 -6.25
N ASP A 2 -3.13 -11.97 -6.28
CA ASP A 2 -3.34 -10.53 -6.52
C ASP A 2 -3.43 -10.29 -8.05
N PRO A 3 -4.57 -9.83 -8.60
CA PRO A 3 -4.73 -9.70 -10.05
C PRO A 3 -3.84 -8.60 -10.66
N ASN A 4 -3.39 -7.63 -9.86
CA ASN A 4 -2.61 -6.48 -10.32
C ASN A 4 -1.09 -6.77 -10.32
N LYS A 5 -0.67 -8.03 -10.22
CA LYS A 5 0.75 -8.43 -10.18
C LYS A 5 1.01 -9.60 -11.12
N PRO A 6 2.05 -9.55 -11.98
CA PRO A 6 2.42 -10.68 -12.83
C PRO A 6 2.59 -11.97 -12.03
N ILE A 7 2.03 -13.09 -12.51
CA ILE A 7 2.04 -14.38 -11.80
C ILE A 7 3.47 -14.79 -11.41
N ARG A 8 4.43 -14.63 -12.32
CA ARG A 8 5.89 -14.83 -12.10
C ARG A 8 6.53 -14.01 -10.97
N LYS A 9 5.87 -12.95 -10.48
CA LYS A 9 6.32 -12.15 -9.31
C LYS A 9 5.64 -12.58 -8.00
N GLN A 10 4.62 -13.44 -8.07
CA GLN A 10 3.88 -13.98 -6.94
C GLN A 10 4.31 -15.42 -6.65
N LEU A 11 4.30 -16.28 -7.67
CA LEU A 11 4.72 -17.67 -7.58
C LEU A 11 6.24 -17.75 -7.75
N LYS A 12 6.93 -18.16 -6.68
CA LYS A 12 8.40 -18.25 -6.63
C LYS A 12 8.94 -19.70 -6.64
N ARG A 13 8.09 -20.73 -6.56
CA ARG A 13 8.50 -22.14 -6.70
C ARG A 13 8.66 -22.51 -8.18
N GLY A 14 9.33 -23.62 -8.47
CA GLY A 14 9.50 -24.12 -9.84
C GLY A 14 8.18 -24.57 -10.47
N SER A 15 8.20 -24.77 -11.78
CA SER A 15 7.10 -25.38 -12.54
C SER A 15 6.97 -26.88 -12.17
N PRO A 16 5.77 -27.50 -12.19
CA PRO A 16 4.46 -26.92 -12.50
C PRO A 16 3.84 -26.11 -11.37
N TYR A 17 3.06 -25.08 -11.72
CA TYR A 17 2.31 -24.26 -10.76
C TYR A 17 0.91 -24.84 -10.52
N SER A 18 0.68 -25.43 -9.34
CA SER A 18 -0.68 -25.76 -8.90
C SER A 18 -1.43 -24.48 -8.47
N LEU A 19 -2.62 -24.25 -9.05
CA LEU A 19 -3.50 -23.13 -8.75
C LEU A 19 -4.95 -23.62 -8.68
N ASN A 20 -5.61 -23.39 -7.54
CA ASN A 20 -7.02 -23.72 -7.35
C ASN A 20 -7.89 -22.48 -7.59
N PHE A 21 -8.87 -22.59 -8.48
CA PHE A 21 -10.00 -21.67 -8.53
C PHE A 21 -10.91 -21.96 -7.32
N ARG A 22 -11.33 -20.92 -6.60
CA ARG A 22 -12.15 -21.02 -5.37
C ARG A 22 -13.00 -19.77 -5.18
N VAL A 23 -14.13 -19.92 -4.49
CA VAL A 23 -14.89 -18.78 -3.95
C VAL A 23 -14.04 -18.03 -2.92
N LYS A 24 -14.00 -16.70 -3.01
CA LYS A 24 -13.29 -15.83 -2.05
C LYS A 24 -14.23 -15.12 -1.08
N PHE A 25 -15.26 -14.47 -1.61
CA PHE A 25 -16.26 -13.76 -0.83
C PHE A 25 -17.54 -14.59 -0.87
N PHE A 26 -18.10 -14.92 0.29
CA PHE A 26 -19.33 -15.69 0.41
C PHE A 26 -20.49 -14.74 0.72
N VAL A 27 -21.47 -14.66 -0.19
CA VAL A 27 -22.69 -13.86 0.02
C VAL A 27 -23.55 -14.43 1.16
N SER A 28 -24.17 -13.55 1.95
CA SER A 28 -25.11 -13.92 3.03
C SER A 28 -26.48 -14.41 2.53
N ASP A 29 -26.75 -14.18 1.25
CA ASP A 29 -28.00 -14.49 0.57
C ASP A 29 -27.69 -15.08 -0.82
N PRO A 30 -27.94 -16.39 -1.04
CA PRO A 30 -27.72 -17.04 -2.34
C PRO A 30 -28.51 -16.42 -3.50
N ASN A 31 -29.62 -15.70 -3.27
CA ASN A 31 -30.37 -15.00 -4.32
C ASN A 31 -29.54 -13.93 -5.04
N LYS A 32 -28.46 -13.43 -4.42
CA LYS A 32 -27.51 -12.51 -5.06
C LYS A 32 -26.74 -13.16 -6.21
N LEU A 33 -26.58 -14.49 -6.22
CA LEU A 33 -25.87 -15.25 -7.25
C LEU A 33 -26.78 -15.46 -8.48
N GLN A 34 -26.78 -14.49 -9.40
CA GLN A 34 -27.70 -14.47 -10.54
C GLN A 34 -27.52 -15.68 -11.49
N GLU A 35 -26.29 -16.06 -11.78
CA GLU A 35 -25.96 -17.19 -12.67
C GLU A 35 -26.01 -18.55 -11.94
N GLU A 36 -26.66 -19.54 -12.56
CA GLU A 36 -26.67 -20.92 -12.07
C GLU A 36 -25.26 -21.51 -11.97
N TYR A 37 -24.42 -21.31 -13.00
CA TYR A 37 -23.02 -21.74 -12.96
C TYR A 37 -22.26 -21.17 -11.75
N THR A 38 -22.56 -19.94 -11.34
CA THR A 38 -21.95 -19.34 -10.14
C THR A 38 -22.50 -19.97 -8.85
N ARG A 39 -23.80 -20.31 -8.78
CA ARG A 39 -24.38 -21.09 -7.66
C ARG A 39 -23.73 -22.48 -7.56
N TYR A 40 -23.56 -23.17 -8.69
CA TYR A 40 -22.90 -24.48 -8.74
C TYR A 40 -21.44 -24.44 -8.23
N GLN A 41 -20.66 -23.43 -8.62
CA GLN A 41 -19.29 -23.24 -8.11
C GLN A 41 -19.24 -22.97 -6.60
N TYR A 42 -20.25 -22.31 -6.02
CA TYR A 42 -20.40 -22.18 -4.57
C TYR A 42 -20.73 -23.53 -3.92
N PHE A 43 -21.71 -24.27 -4.46
CA PHE A 43 -22.10 -25.60 -3.98
C PHE A 43 -20.90 -26.56 -3.92
N LEU A 44 -20.11 -26.64 -5.01
CA LEU A 44 -18.90 -27.47 -5.04
C LEU A 44 -17.86 -27.07 -3.99
N GLN A 45 -17.60 -25.76 -3.80
CA GLN A 45 -16.65 -25.28 -2.80
C GLN A 45 -17.10 -25.63 -1.37
N ILE A 46 -18.38 -25.47 -1.06
CA ILE A 46 -18.93 -25.73 0.28
C ILE A 46 -19.00 -27.23 0.56
N LYS A 47 -19.44 -28.04 -0.42
CA LYS A 47 -19.40 -29.52 -0.33
C LYS A 47 -17.98 -30.02 -0.06
N GLN A 48 -16.99 -29.48 -0.76
CA GLN A 48 -15.58 -29.83 -0.55
C GLN A 48 -15.04 -29.39 0.82
N ASP A 49 -15.43 -28.21 1.32
CA ASP A 49 -14.99 -27.70 2.61
C ASP A 49 -15.67 -28.44 3.79
N ILE A 50 -16.91 -28.91 3.64
CA ILE A 50 -17.58 -29.80 4.61
C ILE A 50 -16.92 -31.20 4.60
N LEU A 51 -16.77 -31.83 3.43
CA LEU A 51 -16.14 -33.14 3.27
C LEU A 51 -14.69 -33.19 3.82
N THR A 52 -13.96 -32.07 3.78
CA THR A 52 -12.60 -31.99 4.34
C THR A 52 -12.55 -31.55 5.81
N GLY A 53 -13.70 -31.33 6.46
CA GLY A 53 -13.77 -30.87 7.85
C GLY A 53 -13.31 -29.42 8.06
N ARG A 54 -13.10 -28.67 6.97
CA ARG A 54 -12.72 -27.25 6.98
C ARG A 54 -13.90 -26.35 7.35
N LEU A 55 -15.12 -26.74 6.99
CA LEU A 55 -16.37 -26.17 7.46
C LEU A 55 -17.07 -27.20 8.37
N PRO A 56 -16.98 -27.07 9.71
CA PRO A 56 -17.70 -27.93 10.64
C PRO A 56 -19.21 -27.86 10.41
N CYS A 57 -19.87 -29.02 10.36
CA CYS A 57 -21.29 -29.15 10.10
C CYS A 57 -21.92 -30.11 11.14
N PRO A 58 -23.00 -29.73 11.85
CA PRO A 58 -23.73 -30.66 12.73
C PRO A 58 -24.31 -31.84 11.96
N TYR A 59 -24.34 -33.03 12.57
CA TYR A 59 -24.74 -34.29 11.92
C TYR A 59 -26.06 -34.21 11.14
N ASN A 60 -27.14 -33.70 11.76
CA ASN A 60 -28.46 -33.57 11.13
C ASN A 60 -28.41 -32.61 9.92
N THR A 61 -27.69 -31.49 10.05
CA THR A 61 -27.50 -30.51 8.96
C THR A 61 -26.65 -31.11 7.83
N ALA A 62 -25.66 -31.95 8.17
CA ALA A 62 -24.83 -32.63 7.19
C ALA A 62 -25.62 -33.70 6.41
N ALA A 63 -26.53 -34.44 7.06
CA ALA A 63 -27.42 -35.39 6.38
C ALA A 63 -28.36 -34.67 5.40
N LEU A 64 -28.97 -33.54 5.82
CA LEU A 64 -29.81 -32.72 4.95
C LEU A 64 -29.02 -32.14 3.76
N LEU A 65 -27.84 -31.57 4.00
CA LEU A 65 -26.97 -31.09 2.93
C LEU A 65 -26.54 -32.21 1.97
N ALA A 66 -26.17 -33.38 2.49
CA ALA A 66 -25.85 -34.54 1.66
C ALA A 66 -27.06 -35.00 0.81
N SER A 67 -28.28 -35.00 1.36
CA SER A 67 -29.49 -35.36 0.59
C SER A 67 -29.79 -34.40 -0.56
N TYR A 68 -29.54 -33.10 -0.42
CA TYR A 68 -29.59 -32.15 -1.55
C TYR A 68 -28.47 -32.36 -2.57
N ALA A 69 -27.28 -32.75 -2.14
CA ALA A 69 -26.19 -33.09 -3.06
C ALA A 69 -26.50 -34.39 -3.85
N VAL A 70 -27.14 -35.38 -3.22
CA VAL A 70 -27.60 -36.61 -3.88
C VAL A 70 -28.70 -36.30 -4.90
N GLN A 71 -29.75 -35.55 -4.53
CA GLN A 71 -30.79 -35.08 -5.46
C GLN A 71 -30.18 -34.34 -6.66
N SER A 72 -29.17 -33.50 -6.43
CA SER A 72 -28.50 -32.73 -7.49
C SER A 72 -27.61 -33.56 -8.42
N GLU A 73 -27.20 -34.77 -8.03
CA GLU A 73 -26.22 -35.58 -8.77
C GLU A 73 -26.82 -36.87 -9.35
N LEU A 74 -27.89 -37.40 -8.75
CA LEU A 74 -28.59 -38.61 -9.18
C LEU A 74 -30.01 -38.36 -9.70
N GLY A 75 -30.60 -37.18 -9.44
CA GLY A 75 -32.02 -36.92 -9.72
C GLY A 75 -32.94 -37.47 -8.61
N ASP A 76 -34.21 -37.66 -8.97
CA ASP A 76 -35.27 -38.11 -8.05
C ASP A 76 -35.02 -39.54 -7.52
N TYR A 77 -35.40 -39.79 -6.25
CA TYR A 77 -35.34 -41.14 -5.69
C TYR A 77 -36.31 -42.09 -6.40
N SER A 78 -35.76 -43.15 -7.01
CA SER A 78 -36.52 -44.25 -7.63
C SER A 78 -36.27 -45.56 -6.89
N HIS A 79 -37.34 -46.22 -6.43
CA HIS A 79 -37.23 -47.46 -5.65
C HIS A 79 -36.67 -48.66 -6.44
N SER A 80 -36.72 -48.62 -7.77
CA SER A 80 -36.12 -49.64 -8.64
C SER A 80 -34.62 -49.43 -8.93
N GLU A 81 -34.10 -48.21 -8.72
CA GLU A 81 -32.72 -47.85 -9.06
C GLU A 81 -31.87 -47.57 -7.82
N ASN A 82 -32.44 -46.89 -6.82
CA ASN A 82 -31.79 -46.55 -5.56
C ASN A 82 -31.99 -47.65 -4.49
N LEU A 83 -31.49 -48.85 -4.82
CA LEU A 83 -31.48 -50.02 -3.94
C LEU A 83 -30.68 -49.76 -2.64
N PRO A 84 -30.94 -50.49 -1.54
CA PRO A 84 -30.21 -50.33 -0.29
C PRO A 84 -28.69 -50.41 -0.48
N GLY A 85 -27.97 -49.35 -0.10
CA GLY A 85 -26.52 -49.24 -0.29
C GLY A 85 -26.07 -48.45 -1.53
N TYR A 86 -26.98 -47.85 -2.33
CA TYR A 86 -26.63 -47.00 -3.49
C TYR A 86 -25.73 -45.79 -3.17
N LEU A 87 -25.58 -45.42 -1.89
CA LEU A 87 -24.71 -44.34 -1.41
C LEU A 87 -23.35 -44.83 -0.87
N SER A 88 -23.08 -46.14 -0.84
CA SER A 88 -21.93 -46.72 -0.12
C SER A 88 -20.55 -46.38 -0.68
N ASP A 89 -20.43 -46.00 -1.96
CA ASP A 89 -19.19 -45.48 -2.54
C ASP A 89 -19.06 -43.94 -2.41
N TYR A 90 -20.01 -43.25 -1.75
CA TYR A 90 -19.99 -41.80 -1.51
C TYR A 90 -19.58 -41.44 -0.09
N SER A 91 -18.81 -40.36 0.03
CA SER A 91 -18.48 -39.74 1.32
C SER A 91 -18.82 -38.25 1.28
N PHE A 92 -19.60 -37.79 2.27
CA PHE A 92 -20.05 -36.40 2.37
C PHE A 92 -19.45 -35.65 3.57
N ILE A 93 -18.96 -36.37 4.58
CA ILE A 93 -18.33 -35.84 5.79
C ILE A 93 -17.09 -36.65 6.21
N PRO A 94 -16.12 -36.06 6.93
CA PRO A 94 -15.05 -36.80 7.57
C PRO A 94 -15.59 -37.84 8.54
N SER A 95 -15.06 -39.07 8.49
CA SER A 95 -15.44 -40.18 9.39
C SER A 95 -16.95 -40.47 9.42
N GLN A 96 -17.54 -40.60 8.23
CA GLN A 96 -18.96 -40.91 8.00
C GLN A 96 -19.47 -42.11 8.84
N PRO A 97 -20.46 -41.91 9.73
CA PRO A 97 -21.06 -42.99 10.51
C PRO A 97 -21.89 -43.96 9.65
N GLN A 98 -21.96 -45.23 10.06
CA GLN A 98 -22.56 -46.31 9.27
C GLN A 98 -24.07 -46.16 9.00
N ASP A 99 -24.81 -45.45 9.86
CA ASP A 99 -26.23 -45.16 9.67
C ASP A 99 -26.52 -43.86 8.89
N PHE A 100 -25.49 -43.07 8.56
CA PHE A 100 -25.64 -41.76 7.91
C PHE A 100 -26.30 -41.87 6.52
N GLU A 101 -25.93 -42.89 5.75
CA GLU A 101 -26.51 -43.18 4.43
C GLU A 101 -28.02 -43.46 4.48
N LYS A 102 -28.52 -44.05 5.59
CA LYS A 102 -29.95 -44.33 5.78
C LYS A 102 -30.75 -43.05 5.95
N GLU A 103 -30.23 -42.10 6.73
CA GLU A 103 -30.89 -40.80 6.92
C GLU A 103 -30.79 -39.93 5.65
N ILE A 104 -29.68 -40.00 4.90
CA ILE A 104 -29.58 -39.34 3.59
C ILE A 104 -30.63 -39.91 2.62
N ALA A 105 -30.75 -41.23 2.49
CA ALA A 105 -31.72 -41.86 1.60
C ALA A 105 -33.18 -41.53 1.97
N LYS A 106 -33.48 -41.50 3.28
CA LYS A 106 -34.78 -41.08 3.83
C LYS A 106 -35.11 -39.61 3.54
N LEU A 107 -34.11 -38.72 3.53
CA LEU A 107 -34.29 -37.31 3.16
C LEU A 107 -34.33 -37.12 1.64
N HIS A 108 -33.59 -37.92 0.85
CA HIS A 108 -33.62 -37.91 -0.62
C HIS A 108 -35.03 -38.22 -1.16
N GLN A 109 -35.76 -39.14 -0.53
CA GLN A 109 -37.18 -39.43 -0.81
C GLN A 109 -38.12 -38.22 -0.62
N GLN A 110 -37.71 -37.18 0.12
CA GLN A 110 -38.51 -35.97 0.37
C GLN A 110 -38.23 -34.85 -0.65
N HIS A 111 -37.22 -35.01 -1.51
CA HIS A 111 -36.77 -33.99 -2.47
C HIS A 111 -37.24 -34.24 -3.91
N ILE A 112 -38.07 -35.27 -4.12
CA ILE A 112 -38.60 -35.66 -5.42
C ILE A 112 -39.29 -34.46 -6.11
N GLY A 113 -38.93 -34.21 -7.37
CA GLY A 113 -39.39 -33.08 -8.17
C GLY A 113 -38.53 -31.83 -8.07
N LEU A 114 -37.53 -31.76 -7.18
CA LEU A 114 -36.55 -30.67 -7.17
C LEU A 114 -35.52 -30.86 -8.29
N SER A 115 -35.41 -29.88 -9.18
CA SER A 115 -34.33 -29.88 -10.17
C SER A 115 -32.96 -29.74 -9.50
N PRO A 116 -31.85 -30.17 -10.17
CA PRO A 116 -30.51 -30.00 -9.61
C PRO A 116 -30.17 -28.56 -9.23
N ALA A 117 -30.64 -27.57 -9.99
CA ALA A 117 -30.42 -26.15 -9.69
C ALA A 117 -31.16 -25.68 -8.40
N GLU A 118 -32.32 -26.26 -8.10
CA GLU A 118 -33.09 -25.98 -6.88
C GLU A 118 -32.53 -26.75 -5.68
N ALA A 119 -32.09 -28.00 -5.87
CA ALA A 119 -31.39 -28.78 -4.85
C ALA A 119 -30.07 -28.08 -4.44
N GLU A 120 -29.27 -27.61 -5.40
CA GLU A 120 -28.08 -26.77 -5.15
C GLU A 120 -28.44 -25.47 -4.43
N PHE A 121 -29.53 -24.80 -4.80
CA PHE A 121 -29.96 -23.57 -4.14
C PHE A 121 -30.42 -23.81 -2.69
N ASN A 122 -31.14 -24.90 -2.42
CA ASN A 122 -31.56 -25.31 -1.08
C ASN A 122 -30.37 -25.76 -0.22
N TYR A 123 -29.38 -26.42 -0.83
CA TYR A 123 -28.08 -26.68 -0.20
C TYR A 123 -27.42 -25.37 0.25
N LEU A 124 -27.32 -24.37 -0.62
CA LEU A 124 -26.73 -23.06 -0.28
C LEU A 124 -27.53 -22.31 0.80
N ASN A 125 -28.86 -22.34 0.71
CA ASN A 125 -29.76 -21.71 1.69
C ASN A 125 -29.67 -22.36 3.08
N THR A 126 -29.36 -23.66 3.14
CA THR A 126 -29.11 -24.40 4.37
C THR A 126 -27.69 -24.13 4.89
N ALA A 127 -26.66 -24.27 4.04
CA ALA A 127 -25.26 -24.16 4.43
C ALA A 127 -24.87 -22.76 4.94
N ARG A 128 -25.56 -21.68 4.49
CA ARG A 128 -25.34 -20.32 5.00
C ARG A 128 -25.66 -20.13 6.49
N THR A 129 -26.31 -21.10 7.13
CA THR A 129 -26.64 -21.07 8.57
C THR A 129 -25.51 -21.58 9.47
N LEU A 130 -24.49 -22.24 8.90
CA LEU A 130 -23.36 -22.79 9.65
C LEU A 130 -22.49 -21.67 10.23
N GLU A 131 -22.06 -21.79 11.50
CA GLU A 131 -21.37 -20.72 12.25
C GLU A 131 -20.10 -20.19 11.58
N LEU A 132 -19.43 -21.02 10.79
CA LEU A 132 -18.19 -20.69 10.06
C LEU A 132 -18.41 -20.51 8.54
N TYR A 133 -19.66 -20.44 8.07
CA TYR A 133 -19.95 -20.14 6.67
C TYR A 133 -19.40 -18.77 6.28
N GLY A 134 -18.51 -18.74 5.27
CA GLY A 134 -17.91 -17.51 4.78
C GLY A 134 -16.96 -16.80 5.76
N VAL A 135 -16.49 -17.48 6.81
CA VAL A 135 -15.58 -16.92 7.82
C VAL A 135 -14.13 -17.23 7.48
N GLU A 136 -13.34 -16.20 7.13
CA GLU A 136 -11.89 -16.32 6.97
C GLU A 136 -11.21 -16.19 8.34
N LEU A 137 -10.78 -17.33 8.92
CA LEU A 137 -10.14 -17.38 10.26
C LEU A 137 -8.63 -17.08 10.21
N HIS A 138 -8.18 -16.21 11.11
CA HIS A 138 -6.76 -15.86 11.35
C HIS A 138 -6.38 -16.07 12.81
N TYR A 139 -5.28 -16.79 13.08
CA TYR A 139 -4.79 -16.98 14.46
C TYR A 139 -4.19 -15.69 15.05
N ALA A 140 -4.59 -15.39 16.28
CA ALA A 140 -4.13 -14.22 17.04
C ALA A 140 -4.07 -14.53 18.54
N ARG A 141 -3.61 -13.56 19.32
CA ARG A 141 -3.72 -13.52 20.77
C ARG A 141 -4.34 -12.21 21.24
N ASP A 142 -5.06 -12.23 22.35
CA ASP A 142 -5.60 -11.02 22.98
C ASP A 142 -4.51 -10.21 23.73
N GLN A 143 -4.93 -9.17 24.44
CA GLN A 143 -4.04 -8.34 25.26
C GLN A 143 -3.47 -9.12 26.46
N SER A 144 -4.21 -10.11 26.96
CA SER A 144 -3.82 -11.03 28.03
C SER A 144 -3.07 -12.27 27.52
N ASN A 145 -2.60 -12.26 26.26
CA ASN A 145 -1.86 -13.34 25.61
C ASN A 145 -2.61 -14.70 25.50
N ASN A 146 -3.94 -14.73 25.67
CA ASN A 146 -4.74 -15.93 25.37
C ASN A 146 -4.78 -16.18 23.86
N GLU A 147 -4.82 -17.45 23.45
CA GLU A 147 -5.01 -17.81 22.04
C GLU A 147 -6.47 -17.66 21.59
N ILE A 148 -6.66 -17.00 20.44
CA ILE A 148 -7.94 -16.71 19.82
C ILE A 148 -7.84 -16.85 18.29
N MET A 149 -8.99 -16.87 17.61
CA MET A 149 -9.07 -16.72 16.16
C MET A 149 -9.92 -15.51 15.81
N ILE A 150 -9.40 -14.64 14.93
CA ILE A 150 -10.12 -13.50 14.37
C ILE A 150 -10.73 -13.98 13.05
N GLY A 151 -12.06 -14.06 13.00
CA GLY A 151 -12.82 -14.33 11.78
C GLY A 151 -13.14 -13.04 11.03
N VAL A 152 -13.04 -13.08 9.71
CA VAL A 152 -13.54 -12.01 8.82
C VAL A 152 -14.69 -12.57 7.99
N MET A 153 -15.84 -11.88 7.96
CA MET A 153 -17.01 -12.31 7.18
C MET A 153 -17.71 -11.13 6.48
N SER A 154 -18.80 -11.42 5.77
CA SER A 154 -19.62 -10.41 5.08
C SER A 154 -20.21 -9.33 6.01
N GLY A 155 -20.64 -9.69 7.22
CA GLY A 155 -21.22 -8.76 8.20
C GLY A 155 -20.23 -7.98 9.08
N GLY A 156 -18.99 -8.47 9.27
CA GLY A 156 -18.05 -7.86 10.21
C GLY A 156 -16.81 -8.70 10.51
N ILE A 157 -16.14 -8.34 11.60
CA ILE A 157 -15.08 -9.13 12.24
C ILE A 157 -15.70 -9.88 13.43
N LEU A 158 -15.30 -11.12 13.67
CA LEU A 158 -15.71 -11.89 14.85
C LEU A 158 -14.47 -12.42 15.59
N ILE A 159 -14.59 -12.65 16.89
CA ILE A 159 -13.55 -13.27 17.72
C ILE A 159 -14.05 -14.62 18.22
N TYR A 160 -13.25 -15.66 18.06
CA TYR A 160 -13.50 -17.01 18.55
C TYR A 160 -12.45 -17.42 19.59
N LYS A 161 -12.88 -18.07 20.67
CA LYS A 161 -12.02 -18.74 21.65
C LYS A 161 -12.49 -20.20 21.76
N ASN A 162 -11.58 -21.16 21.71
CA ASN A 162 -11.90 -22.60 21.68
C ASN A 162 -12.96 -22.99 20.64
N ARG A 163 -12.92 -22.38 19.44
CA ARG A 163 -13.91 -22.46 18.34
C ARG A 163 -15.29 -21.86 18.62
N VAL A 164 -15.61 -21.42 19.83
CA VAL A 164 -16.87 -20.71 20.15
C VAL A 164 -16.71 -19.21 19.86
N ARG A 165 -17.66 -18.59 19.18
CA ARG A 165 -17.69 -17.13 18.97
C ARG A 165 -17.95 -16.39 20.30
N ILE A 166 -17.00 -15.56 20.70
CA ILE A 166 -17.09 -14.74 21.93
C ILE A 166 -17.43 -13.27 21.70
N ASN A 167 -17.18 -12.73 20.50
CA ASN A 167 -17.45 -11.32 20.17
C ASN A 167 -17.74 -11.13 18.68
N THR A 168 -18.52 -10.09 18.34
CA THR A 168 -18.81 -9.68 16.96
C THR A 168 -18.72 -8.16 16.84
N PHE A 169 -18.00 -7.68 15.83
CA PHE A 169 -17.82 -6.27 15.50
C PHE A 169 -18.36 -6.03 14.08
N PRO A 170 -19.65 -5.63 13.94
CA PRO A 170 -20.26 -5.34 12.64
C PRO A 170 -19.53 -4.22 11.92
N TRP A 171 -19.39 -4.30 10.59
CA TRP A 171 -18.65 -3.29 9.81
C TRP A 171 -19.10 -1.84 10.08
N LEU A 172 -20.39 -1.62 10.34
CA LEU A 172 -20.94 -0.29 10.63
C LEU A 172 -20.43 0.33 11.94
N LYS A 173 -20.09 -0.49 12.96
CA LYS A 173 -19.55 -0.02 14.25
C LYS A 173 -18.04 0.24 14.21
N ILE A 174 -17.34 -0.16 13.15
CA ILE A 174 -15.88 0.02 13.02
C ILE A 174 -15.59 1.37 12.32
N VAL A 175 -14.77 2.21 12.95
CA VAL A 175 -14.27 3.47 12.39
C VAL A 175 -13.00 3.23 11.57
N LYS A 176 -12.06 2.45 12.11
CA LYS A 176 -10.71 2.32 11.57
C LYS A 176 -10.14 0.93 11.84
N ILE A 177 -9.42 0.39 10.85
CA ILE A 177 -8.69 -0.87 10.96
C ILE A 177 -7.23 -0.59 10.57
N SER A 178 -6.31 -0.82 11.49
CA SER A 178 -4.90 -0.52 11.31
C SER A 178 -4.01 -1.64 11.86
N PHE A 179 -2.71 -1.58 11.58
CA PHE A 179 -1.75 -2.52 12.14
C PHE A 179 -0.35 -1.92 12.25
N LYS A 180 0.40 -2.33 13.28
CA LYS A 180 1.79 -1.90 13.56
C LYS A 180 2.61 -3.14 13.89
N CYS A 181 3.63 -3.43 13.09
CA CYS A 181 4.44 -4.65 13.19
C CYS A 181 3.58 -5.93 13.27
N LYS A 182 3.51 -6.61 14.44
CA LYS A 182 2.67 -7.80 14.66
C LYS A 182 1.31 -7.50 15.29
N GLN A 183 1.01 -6.25 15.64
CA GLN A 183 -0.22 -5.85 16.32
C GLN A 183 -1.28 -5.39 15.33
N PHE A 184 -2.50 -5.90 15.47
CA PHE A 184 -3.69 -5.57 14.69
C PHE A 184 -4.67 -4.77 15.55
N PHE A 185 -5.25 -3.70 15.03
CA PHE A 185 -6.10 -2.78 15.79
C PHE A 185 -7.44 -2.52 15.11
N ILE A 186 -8.51 -2.51 15.92
CA ILE A 186 -9.88 -2.14 15.53
C ILE A 186 -10.31 -0.96 16.41
N GLN A 187 -10.57 0.20 15.81
CA GLN A 187 -11.18 1.34 16.50
C GLN A 187 -12.69 1.30 16.22
N LEU A 188 -13.50 1.22 17.28
CA LEU A 188 -14.97 1.27 17.16
C LEU A 188 -15.48 2.72 17.22
N ARG A 189 -16.75 2.92 16.87
CA ARG A 189 -17.46 4.19 17.10
C ARG A 189 -17.71 4.36 18.59
N LYS A 190 -17.41 5.55 19.13
CA LYS A 190 -17.80 5.97 20.47
C LYS A 190 -19.33 6.08 20.54
N GLU A 191 -19.95 5.43 21.53
CA GLU A 191 -21.39 5.57 21.80
C GLU A 191 -21.63 6.68 22.83
N LEU A 192 -22.82 7.30 22.83
CA LEU A 192 -23.09 8.58 23.53
C LEU A 192 -22.87 8.55 25.05
N HIS A 193 -22.83 7.38 25.66
CA HIS A 193 -22.60 7.19 27.10
C HIS A 193 -21.21 6.62 27.45
N GLU A 194 -20.37 6.29 26.46
CA GLU A 194 -19.01 5.80 26.73
C GLU A 194 -18.01 6.97 26.77
N SER A 195 -17.29 7.13 27.89
CA SER A 195 -16.29 8.20 28.05
C SER A 195 -14.93 7.91 27.39
N ARG A 196 -14.64 6.64 27.04
CA ARG A 196 -13.34 6.18 26.54
C ARG A 196 -13.37 5.82 25.04
N GLU A 197 -12.24 5.93 24.36
CA GLU A 197 -12.07 5.33 23.02
C GLU A 197 -11.90 3.81 23.13
N THR A 198 -12.78 3.06 22.46
CA THR A 198 -12.73 1.59 22.39
C THR A 198 -11.79 1.11 21.26
N LEU A 199 -10.48 1.35 21.46
CA LEU A 199 -9.42 0.83 20.60
C LEU A 199 -9.01 -0.60 21.02
N LEU A 200 -9.46 -1.59 20.27
CA LEU A 200 -9.15 -3.00 20.51
C LEU A 200 -7.83 -3.38 19.83
N GLY A 201 -6.94 -4.05 20.55
CA GLY A 201 -5.62 -4.48 20.06
C GLY A 201 -5.38 -5.98 20.21
N PHE A 202 -4.87 -6.61 19.15
CA PHE A 202 -4.63 -8.05 19.07
C PHE A 202 -3.21 -8.35 18.57
N ASN A 203 -2.59 -9.39 19.09
CA ASN A 203 -1.21 -9.80 18.76
C ASN A 203 -1.22 -10.95 17.75
N MET A 204 -0.69 -10.73 16.55
CA MET A 204 -0.55 -11.76 15.52
C MET A 204 0.80 -12.47 15.62
N VAL A 205 0.90 -13.69 15.08
CA VAL A 205 2.16 -14.47 15.08
C VAL A 205 3.32 -13.76 14.38
N ASN A 206 3.06 -12.93 13.37
CA ASN A 206 4.07 -12.09 12.70
C ASN A 206 3.42 -10.99 11.82
N TYR A 207 4.25 -10.08 11.28
CA TYR A 207 3.84 -9.01 10.37
C TYR A 207 3.10 -9.51 9.10
N ARG A 208 3.46 -10.67 8.54
CA ARG A 208 2.82 -11.20 7.33
C ARG A 208 1.38 -11.65 7.63
N ALA A 209 1.16 -12.37 8.74
CA ALA A 209 -0.18 -12.72 9.21
C ALA A 209 -1.02 -11.47 9.50
N CYS A 210 -0.45 -10.49 10.21
CA CYS A 210 -1.12 -9.22 10.52
C CYS A 210 -1.54 -8.44 9.26
N LYS A 211 -0.64 -8.35 8.28
CA LYS A 211 -0.92 -7.72 6.98
C LYS A 211 -1.92 -8.48 6.13
N ASN A 212 -2.01 -9.80 6.28
CA ASN A 212 -3.01 -10.63 5.60
C ASN A 212 -4.40 -10.43 6.20
N LEU A 213 -4.54 -10.47 7.53
CA LEU A 213 -5.79 -10.14 8.23
C LEU A 213 -6.28 -8.72 7.87
N TRP A 214 -5.39 -7.73 7.92
CA TRP A 214 -5.74 -6.35 7.53
C TRP A 214 -6.24 -6.26 6.08
N LYS A 215 -5.61 -6.97 5.14
CA LYS A 215 -6.12 -7.04 3.76
C LYS A 215 -7.49 -7.71 3.71
N ALA A 216 -7.66 -8.87 4.36
CA ALA A 216 -8.93 -9.59 4.36
C ALA A 216 -10.06 -8.68 4.83
N CYS A 217 -9.84 -7.90 5.89
CA CYS A 217 -10.80 -6.90 6.37
C CYS A 217 -11.08 -5.80 5.34
N VAL A 218 -10.04 -5.19 4.74
CA VAL A 218 -10.20 -4.16 3.70
C VAL A 218 -10.93 -4.69 2.47
N GLU A 219 -10.67 -5.93 2.06
CA GLU A 219 -11.32 -6.57 0.92
C GLU A 219 -12.77 -6.91 1.20
N HIS A 220 -13.08 -7.54 2.34
CA HIS A 220 -14.46 -7.85 2.75
C HIS A 220 -15.29 -6.59 2.96
N HIS A 221 -14.77 -5.59 3.68
CA HIS A 221 -15.44 -4.30 3.83
C HIS A 221 -15.69 -3.64 2.47
N THR A 222 -14.69 -3.57 1.58
CA THR A 222 -14.89 -2.95 0.26
C THR A 222 -15.93 -3.71 -0.57
N PHE A 223 -15.92 -5.04 -0.54
CA PHE A 223 -16.86 -5.86 -1.32
C PHE A 223 -18.31 -5.77 -0.80
N PHE A 224 -18.51 -5.87 0.52
CA PHE A 224 -19.85 -5.99 1.14
C PHE A 224 -20.46 -4.68 1.66
N ARG A 225 -19.70 -3.57 1.75
CA ARG A 225 -20.20 -2.31 2.34
C ARG A 225 -20.17 -1.09 1.43
N LEU A 226 -19.52 -1.15 0.27
CA LEU A 226 -19.42 -0.01 -0.66
C LEU A 226 -20.10 -0.35 -2.00
N ASP A 227 -20.81 0.60 -2.59
CA ASP A 227 -21.43 0.41 -3.91
C ASP A 227 -20.38 0.29 -5.02
N ARG A 228 -19.24 0.97 -4.86
CA ARG A 228 -18.09 0.95 -5.78
C ARG A 228 -16.78 0.97 -4.98
N PRO A 229 -15.68 0.37 -5.49
CA PRO A 229 -14.39 0.47 -4.83
C PRO A 229 -13.94 1.94 -4.75
N LEU A 230 -13.35 2.36 -3.63
CA LEU A 230 -12.85 3.73 -3.47
C LEU A 230 -11.82 4.05 -4.58
N PRO A 231 -12.09 5.03 -5.46
CA PRO A 231 -11.25 5.28 -6.62
C PRO A 231 -9.82 5.63 -6.18
N PRO A 232 -8.80 5.28 -6.98
CA PRO A 232 -7.44 5.75 -6.72
C PRO A 232 -7.46 7.28 -6.78
N GLN A 233 -7.36 7.93 -5.63
CA GLN A 233 -7.28 9.39 -5.57
C GLN A 233 -6.05 9.83 -6.37
N LYS A 234 -6.27 10.66 -7.39
CA LYS A 234 -5.23 11.20 -8.28
C LYS A 234 -4.41 12.31 -7.60
N ASN A 235 -4.16 12.18 -6.30
CA ASN A 235 -3.24 13.05 -5.58
C ASN A 235 -1.85 12.69 -6.11
N PHE A 236 -1.23 13.56 -6.91
CA PHE A 236 0.09 13.31 -7.52
C PHE A 236 1.14 12.93 -6.47
N PHE A 237 0.99 13.43 -5.24
CA PHE A 237 1.80 13.09 -4.08
C PHE A 237 1.65 11.65 -3.57
N ALA A 238 0.52 10.96 -3.78
CA ALA A 238 0.27 9.61 -3.26
C ALA A 238 1.23 8.53 -3.81
N HIS A 239 1.82 8.77 -4.99
CA HIS A 239 2.89 7.93 -5.54
C HIS A 239 4.16 7.97 -4.67
N TYR A 240 4.48 9.14 -4.10
CA TYR A 240 5.67 9.41 -3.28
C TYR A 240 5.41 9.23 -1.77
N PHE A 241 4.22 9.62 -1.29
CA PHE A 241 3.84 9.60 0.13
C PHE A 241 2.74 8.58 0.40
N THR A 242 3.15 7.32 0.57
CA THR A 242 2.26 6.25 1.03
C THR A 242 2.99 5.40 2.07
N LEU A 243 3.08 5.94 3.30
CA LEU A 243 3.51 5.20 4.48
C LEU A 243 2.34 4.33 4.94
N GLY A 244 2.41 3.03 4.64
CA GLY A 244 1.32 2.09 4.84
C GLY A 244 1.23 1.07 3.72
N SER A 245 0.19 0.23 3.77
CA SER A 245 -0.03 -0.77 2.74
C SER A 245 -0.63 -0.12 1.49
N LYS A 246 0.14 0.03 0.40
CA LYS A 246 -0.35 0.49 -0.93
C LYS A 246 -1.39 -0.45 -1.59
N PHE A 247 -1.90 -1.43 -0.85
CA PHE A 247 -2.94 -2.33 -1.29
C PHE A 247 -4.29 -1.61 -1.26
N ARG A 248 -5.02 -1.71 -2.37
CA ARG A 248 -6.45 -1.41 -2.46
C ARG A 248 -7.16 -2.64 -3.01
N TYR A 249 -8.40 -2.85 -2.60
CA TYR A 249 -9.27 -3.82 -3.26
C TYR A 249 -9.43 -3.46 -4.75
N CYS A 250 -9.47 -4.48 -5.61
CA CYS A 250 -9.61 -4.33 -7.05
C CYS A 250 -10.46 -5.48 -7.60
N GLY A 251 -11.60 -5.13 -8.19
CA GLY A 251 -12.68 -6.04 -8.56
C GLY A 251 -14.01 -5.30 -8.54
N ARG A 252 -15.12 -6.04 -8.71
CA ARG A 252 -16.49 -5.52 -8.53
C ARG A 252 -16.92 -5.72 -7.09
N THR A 253 -17.60 -4.74 -6.50
CA THR A 253 -18.30 -4.90 -5.21
C THR A 253 -19.45 -5.91 -5.31
N GLU A 254 -20.06 -6.29 -4.19
CA GLU A 254 -21.26 -7.15 -4.21
C GLU A 254 -22.38 -6.48 -5.03
N VAL A 255 -22.63 -5.18 -4.80
CA VAL A 255 -23.61 -4.37 -5.54
C VAL A 255 -23.32 -4.37 -7.06
N GLN A 256 -22.08 -4.11 -7.47
CA GLN A 256 -21.68 -4.16 -8.88
C GLN A 256 -21.74 -5.57 -9.47
N SER A 257 -21.55 -6.62 -8.67
CA SER A 257 -21.61 -8.01 -9.12
C SER A 257 -23.06 -8.46 -9.33
N VAL A 258 -23.96 -8.09 -8.41
CA VAL A 258 -25.41 -8.31 -8.55
C VAL A 258 -25.95 -7.52 -9.74
N GLN A 259 -25.61 -6.24 -9.89
CA GLN A 259 -26.08 -5.42 -11.01
C GLN A 259 -25.55 -5.94 -12.36
N TYR A 260 -24.26 -6.27 -12.45
CA TYR A 260 -23.70 -6.91 -13.65
C TYR A 260 -24.38 -8.25 -13.95
N GLY A 261 -24.75 -9.03 -12.94
CA GLY A 261 -25.53 -10.25 -13.12
C GLY A 261 -26.96 -9.98 -13.62
N LYS A 262 -27.62 -8.92 -13.16
CA LYS A 262 -28.96 -8.53 -13.65
C LYS A 262 -28.93 -8.07 -15.12
N GLU A 263 -27.89 -7.34 -15.52
CA GLU A 263 -27.74 -6.78 -16.87
C GLU A 263 -27.12 -7.75 -17.88
N LYS A 264 -26.21 -8.64 -17.45
CA LYS A 264 -25.26 -9.35 -18.34
C LYS A 264 -24.96 -10.80 -17.95
N ALA A 265 -25.67 -11.39 -16.98
CA ALA A 265 -25.57 -12.83 -16.77
C ALA A 265 -26.11 -13.58 -17.99
N ASN A 266 -25.34 -14.55 -18.49
CA ASN A 266 -25.90 -15.55 -19.39
C ASN A 266 -26.66 -16.58 -18.52
N LYS A 267 -27.97 -16.36 -18.35
CA LYS A 267 -28.85 -17.23 -17.57
C LYS A 267 -29.04 -18.60 -18.24
N ASP A 268 -29.04 -18.61 -19.57
CA ASP A 268 -29.26 -19.77 -20.43
C ASP A 268 -27.95 -20.55 -20.71
N ARG A 269 -26.89 -20.27 -19.93
CA ARG A 269 -25.60 -20.95 -20.05
C ARG A 269 -25.70 -22.39 -19.55
N VAL A 270 -25.98 -23.31 -20.46
CA VAL A 270 -25.82 -24.75 -20.23
C VAL A 270 -24.38 -25.06 -19.81
N PHE A 271 -24.21 -25.90 -18.78
CA PHE A 271 -22.92 -26.43 -18.35
C PHE A 271 -23.09 -27.87 -17.86
N ALA A 272 -22.05 -28.70 -18.02
CA ALA A 272 -22.03 -30.04 -17.45
C ALA A 272 -21.77 -29.98 -15.95
N ARG A 273 -22.59 -30.69 -15.17
CA ARG A 273 -22.33 -30.97 -13.75
C ARG A 273 -21.33 -32.13 -13.66
N SER A 274 -20.28 -31.95 -12.87
CA SER A 274 -19.31 -32.99 -12.54
C SER A 274 -19.83 -33.82 -11.36
N PRO A 275 -20.09 -35.13 -11.51
CA PRO A 275 -20.50 -35.98 -10.40
C PRO A 275 -19.36 -36.14 -9.37
N SER A 276 -19.73 -36.43 -8.13
CA SER A 276 -18.77 -36.83 -7.09
C SER A 276 -18.01 -38.08 -7.51
N LYS A 277 -16.69 -38.10 -7.27
CA LYS A 277 -15.87 -39.28 -7.57
C LYS A 277 -16.17 -40.39 -6.56
N PRO A 278 -16.55 -41.61 -6.99
CA PRO A 278 -16.68 -42.76 -6.10
C PRO A 278 -15.37 -43.05 -5.35
N LEU A 279 -15.47 -43.59 -4.14
CA LEU A 279 -14.33 -43.97 -3.32
C LEU A 279 -13.61 -45.19 -3.92
N ALA A 280 -12.68 -44.95 -4.84
CA ALA A 280 -11.86 -45.98 -5.45
C ALA A 280 -11.08 -46.78 -4.40
N ARG A 281 -11.59 -47.98 -4.07
CA ARG A 281 -10.97 -48.96 -3.18
C ARG A 281 -9.61 -49.34 -3.74
N LYS A 282 -8.53 -48.78 -3.16
CA LYS A 282 -7.16 -48.96 -3.65
C LYS A 282 -6.65 -50.37 -3.35
N LEU A 283 -6.96 -51.31 -4.25
CA LEU A 283 -6.43 -52.66 -4.24
C LEU A 283 -4.90 -52.60 -4.27
N MET A 284 -4.23 -53.35 -3.39
CA MET A 284 -2.78 -53.39 -3.36
C MET A 284 -2.24 -54.41 -4.36
N SER A 285 -1.59 -53.92 -5.41
CA SER A 285 -0.65 -54.69 -6.23
C SER A 285 0.60 -53.83 -6.49
N GLY A 286 1.72 -54.49 -6.78
CA GLY A 286 3.05 -53.90 -6.67
C GLY A 286 3.41 -52.85 -7.72
N MET A 287 4.37 -51.99 -7.34
CA MET A 287 5.14 -51.07 -8.19
C MET A 287 4.34 -49.99 -8.94
N ASP A 288 4.17 -48.84 -8.29
CA ASP A 288 4.48 -47.57 -8.96
C ASP A 288 4.87 -46.45 -7.96
N TRP A 289 5.66 -45.47 -8.42
CA TRP A 289 6.39 -44.52 -7.57
C TRP A 289 5.59 -43.23 -7.26
N GLU A 290 4.87 -43.17 -6.12
CA GLU A 290 4.55 -41.91 -5.40
C GLU A 290 3.83 -42.11 -4.04
N VAL A 291 4.55 -42.52 -2.96
CA VAL A 291 4.01 -42.44 -1.57
C VAL A 291 5.09 -42.12 -0.51
N VAL A 292 5.45 -40.85 -0.36
CA VAL A 292 6.03 -40.26 0.87
C VAL A 292 5.54 -38.80 0.95
N SER A 293 4.91 -38.28 2.01
CA SER A 293 4.60 -38.86 3.32
C SER A 293 3.18 -38.47 3.78
N ARG A 294 2.46 -39.41 4.37
CA ARG A 294 1.21 -39.17 5.13
C ARG A 294 1.18 -40.08 6.35
N ASN A 295 1.85 -39.62 7.42
CA ASN A 295 1.56 -39.88 8.84
C ASN A 295 2.75 -39.38 9.68
N SER A 296 2.70 -38.13 10.12
CA SER A 296 3.48 -37.64 11.27
C SER A 296 2.63 -36.63 12.03
N LEU A 297 2.52 -36.78 13.35
CA LEU A 297 1.70 -35.95 14.22
C LEU A 297 2.57 -34.94 14.99
N SER A 298 3.20 -34.01 14.24
CA SER A 298 4.04 -32.95 14.81
C SER A 298 4.10 -31.69 13.92
N ASP A 299 4.13 -30.52 14.55
CA ASP A 299 4.48 -29.18 14.03
C ASP A 299 3.67 -28.48 12.92
N ASP A 300 2.69 -29.10 12.28
CA ASP A 300 1.86 -28.42 11.24
C ASP A 300 0.88 -27.33 11.76
N ARG A 301 0.98 -26.91 13.04
CA ARG A 301 0.02 -26.02 13.72
C ARG A 301 0.22 -24.50 13.50
N LEU A 302 1.17 -24.07 12.66
CA LEU A 302 1.45 -22.63 12.42
C LEU A 302 1.33 -22.15 10.97
N GLU A 303 0.94 -23.00 10.01
CA GLU A 303 0.50 -22.50 8.69
C GLU A 303 -0.95 -21.97 8.74
N THR A 304 -1.13 -20.70 8.36
CA THR A 304 -2.47 -20.13 8.13
C THR A 304 -3.16 -20.86 6.97
N GLN A 305 -4.43 -21.28 7.12
CA GLN A 305 -5.18 -21.99 6.07
C GLN A 305 -5.65 -21.09 4.89
N SER A 306 -4.79 -20.18 4.46
CA SER A 306 -4.86 -19.38 3.23
C SER A 306 -3.49 -19.38 2.54
N LEU A 307 -3.48 -19.64 1.23
CA LEU A 307 -2.39 -20.31 0.50
C LEU A 307 -0.97 -19.66 0.60
N PRO A 308 0.13 -20.46 0.67
CA PRO A 308 1.53 -20.03 0.76
C PRO A 308 2.08 -19.49 -0.59
N SER A 309 3.32 -18.99 -0.76
CA SER A 309 4.63 -19.15 -0.07
C SER A 309 5.45 -17.83 -0.16
N ARG A 310 6.73 -17.64 0.25
CA ARG A 310 7.88 -18.48 0.64
C ARG A 310 8.64 -17.89 1.84
N SER A 311 9.52 -18.72 2.42
CA SER A 311 10.86 -18.39 2.94
C SER A 311 11.85 -19.51 2.50
N PRO A 312 13.18 -19.27 2.46
CA PRO A 312 14.20 -20.33 2.44
C PRO A 312 14.67 -20.69 3.89
N PRO A 313 15.38 -21.80 4.12
CA PRO A 313 15.69 -22.30 5.47
C PRO A 313 17.16 -22.11 5.93
N GLY A 314 17.34 -22.10 7.25
CA GLY A 314 18.46 -22.81 7.91
C GLY A 314 19.70 -22.04 8.37
N THR A 315 19.82 -21.86 9.69
CA THR A 315 21.03 -22.09 10.50
C THR A 315 20.61 -22.42 11.95
N PRO A 316 21.44 -23.11 12.77
CA PRO A 316 20.93 -23.91 13.90
C PRO A 316 20.96 -23.19 15.25
N ASN A 317 20.30 -23.81 16.24
CA ASN A 317 20.50 -23.50 17.66
C ASN A 317 20.80 -24.77 18.46
N HIS A 318 21.80 -24.73 19.33
CA HIS A 318 22.26 -25.88 20.13
C HIS A 318 21.47 -26.01 21.43
N ARG A 319 21.12 -27.26 21.82
CA ARG A 319 21.58 -27.93 23.06
C ARG A 319 20.73 -29.17 23.39
N ASN A 320 21.34 -30.36 23.35
CA ASN A 320 21.71 -31.05 24.60
C ASN A 320 22.67 -32.23 24.34
N SER A 321 23.36 -32.65 25.41
CA SER A 321 24.50 -33.58 25.43
C SER A 321 24.12 -35.06 25.42
N ALA A 322 24.86 -35.89 24.66
CA ALA A 322 25.36 -37.19 25.11
C ALA A 322 26.43 -37.80 24.16
N PHE A 323 27.58 -38.22 24.73
CA PHE A 323 28.50 -39.31 24.33
C PHE A 323 29.10 -39.44 22.89
N THR A 324 30.45 -39.51 22.84
CA THR A 324 31.38 -40.39 22.05
C THR A 324 30.97 -40.92 20.65
N GLN A 325 31.85 -41.02 19.63
CA GLN A 325 33.29 -41.34 19.65
C GLN A 325 34.06 -40.82 18.39
N GLU A 326 35.22 -41.40 18.05
CA GLU A 326 36.28 -40.89 17.15
C GLU A 326 36.00 -41.00 15.62
N GLY A 327 36.70 -40.20 14.80
CA GLY A 327 36.71 -40.33 13.32
C GLY A 327 37.56 -39.28 12.57
N THR A 328 38.64 -39.71 11.90
CA THR A 328 39.66 -38.84 11.26
C THR A 328 39.47 -38.54 9.76
N ARG A 329 39.91 -37.33 9.33
CA ARG A 329 40.39 -36.95 7.96
C ARG A 329 39.32 -36.92 6.83
N LEU A 330 39.48 -36.25 5.68
CA LEU A 330 40.44 -35.22 5.18
C LEU A 330 39.77 -34.38 4.06
N ARG A 331 40.39 -33.25 3.68
CA ARG A 331 40.05 -32.46 2.46
C ARG A 331 40.80 -33.02 1.24
N PRO A 332 40.35 -32.74 0.00
CA PRO A 332 41.11 -31.75 -0.78
C PRO A 332 40.23 -30.84 -1.67
N SER A 333 40.88 -29.93 -2.38
CA SER A 333 40.32 -29.03 -3.40
C SER A 333 41.24 -28.98 -4.61
N SER A 334 40.73 -28.71 -5.81
CA SER A 334 41.54 -28.38 -6.99
C SER A 334 40.81 -27.41 -7.93
N VAL A 335 41.59 -26.76 -8.80
CA VAL A 335 41.19 -25.66 -9.70
C VAL A 335 41.98 -25.82 -11.00
N GLY A 336 41.42 -25.42 -12.15
CA GLY A 336 42.24 -25.01 -13.31
C GLY A 336 41.72 -25.39 -14.69
N HIS A 337 41.64 -24.37 -15.57
CA HIS A 337 42.02 -24.36 -17.00
C HIS A 337 41.41 -25.37 -18.01
N LEU A 338 41.43 -25.16 -19.33
CA LEU A 338 41.28 -23.98 -20.23
C LEU A 338 40.91 -24.53 -21.65
N VAL A 339 40.65 -23.64 -22.62
CA VAL A 339 40.44 -23.95 -24.06
C VAL A 339 41.66 -24.65 -24.72
N ASP A 340 41.60 -25.29 -25.90
CA ASP A 340 41.13 -24.74 -27.20
C ASP A 340 40.95 -25.82 -28.32
N HIS A 341 40.46 -25.37 -29.50
CA HIS A 341 40.56 -25.92 -30.87
C HIS A 341 39.58 -27.05 -31.35
N VAL A 342 39.25 -27.21 -32.66
CA VAL A 342 38.80 -26.28 -33.75
C VAL A 342 38.47 -27.07 -35.06
N VAL A 343 37.33 -26.78 -35.76
CA VAL A 343 37.04 -26.89 -37.24
C VAL A 343 37.28 -28.25 -37.98
N HIS A 344 36.44 -28.80 -38.90
CA HIS A 344 35.10 -28.53 -39.48
C HIS A 344 34.57 -29.80 -40.21
N SER A 345 33.26 -29.89 -40.55
CA SER A 345 32.73 -30.25 -41.89
C SER A 345 31.18 -30.45 -41.91
N SER A 346 30.58 -30.30 -43.09
CA SER A 346 29.16 -30.57 -43.42
C SER A 346 29.11 -31.45 -44.68
N PRO A 347 28.03 -32.24 -44.94
CA PRO A 347 26.93 -31.69 -45.75
C PRO A 347 25.52 -32.25 -45.43
N SER A 348 24.52 -31.80 -46.20
CA SER A 348 23.11 -32.25 -46.27
C SER A 348 22.97 -33.65 -46.96
N GLU A 349 21.84 -34.36 -47.12
CA GLU A 349 20.42 -34.00 -47.40
C GLU A 349 19.37 -35.12 -47.08
N VAL A 350 18.09 -34.71 -46.87
CA VAL A 350 16.80 -35.23 -47.45
C VAL A 350 16.20 -36.65 -47.14
N PHE A 351 15.04 -36.66 -46.44
CA PHE A 351 13.80 -37.51 -46.57
C PHE A 351 13.89 -39.08 -46.38
N ALA A 352 12.81 -39.87 -46.14
CA ALA A 352 11.35 -39.64 -46.15
C ALA A 352 10.50 -40.51 -45.14
N ASN A 353 9.36 -39.97 -44.73
CA ASN A 353 8.00 -40.56 -44.52
C ASN A 353 7.71 -41.98 -43.95
N HIS A 354 6.88 -42.01 -42.90
CA HIS A 354 5.59 -42.76 -42.74
C HIS A 354 4.90 -42.20 -41.46
N ARG A 355 3.57 -42.08 -41.24
CA ARG A 355 2.30 -42.59 -41.84
C ARG A 355 1.14 -41.56 -41.65
N SER A 356 0.03 -41.75 -42.35
CA SER A 356 -1.32 -41.12 -42.18
C SER A 356 -2.37 -42.23 -41.92
N PRO A 357 -3.69 -42.02 -41.60
CA PRO A 357 -4.58 -40.82 -41.61
C PRO A 357 -5.00 -40.30 -40.19
N SER A 358 -5.48 -39.06 -39.96
CA SER A 358 -6.69 -38.32 -40.44
C SER A 358 -8.00 -38.77 -39.74
N SER A 359 -8.97 -37.92 -39.33
CA SER A 359 -9.31 -36.50 -39.61
C SER A 359 -9.95 -35.83 -38.35
N THR A 360 -10.34 -34.54 -38.25
CA THR A 360 -10.51 -33.41 -39.20
C THR A 360 -10.19 -32.05 -38.52
N GLN A 361 -9.97 -30.99 -39.31
CA GLN A 361 -9.68 -29.60 -38.89
C GLN A 361 -10.98 -28.73 -38.84
N ALA A 362 -11.09 -27.60 -38.12
CA ALA A 362 -10.48 -26.25 -38.31
C ALA A 362 -10.84 -25.58 -39.67
N ASN A 363 -10.86 -24.26 -39.86
CA ASN A 363 -10.30 -23.13 -39.10
C ASN A 363 -11.00 -21.78 -39.42
N SER A 364 -10.59 -20.67 -38.79
CA SER A 364 -11.06 -19.29 -39.04
C SER A 364 -10.25 -18.51 -40.09
N ILE A 365 -10.80 -17.46 -40.73
CA ILE A 365 -10.08 -16.31 -41.36
C ILE A 365 -11.03 -15.11 -41.59
N ILE A 366 -10.48 -13.90 -41.79
CA ILE A 366 -11.16 -12.61 -42.04
C ILE A 366 -10.51 -11.92 -43.26
N LEU A 367 -11.27 -11.23 -44.12
CA LEU A 367 -10.88 -10.00 -44.85
C LEU A 367 -12.08 -9.35 -45.60
N GLU A 368 -11.87 -8.14 -46.17
CA GLU A 368 -12.91 -7.22 -46.65
C GLU A 368 -13.09 -7.15 -48.20
N SER A 369 -14.12 -6.40 -48.62
CA SER A 369 -14.34 -5.67 -49.89
C SER A 369 -15.21 -6.30 -51.01
N SER A 370 -15.81 -5.40 -51.80
CA SER A 370 -16.99 -5.56 -52.70
C SER A 370 -16.58 -5.31 -54.19
N PRO A 371 -17.46 -5.14 -55.24
CA PRO A 371 -18.94 -5.15 -55.31
C PRO A 371 -19.58 -5.85 -56.57
N SER A 372 -20.91 -5.65 -56.75
CA SER A 372 -21.67 -5.50 -58.04
C SER A 372 -22.55 -6.65 -58.59
N GLN A 373 -23.82 -6.27 -58.90
CA GLN A 373 -24.74 -6.75 -59.99
C GLN A 373 -25.22 -8.23 -60.03
N GLU A 374 -26.41 -8.61 -60.54
CA GLU A 374 -27.70 -7.89 -60.75
C GLU A 374 -28.92 -8.87 -60.84
N THR A 375 -30.12 -8.29 -60.72
CA THR A 375 -31.56 -8.71 -60.79
C THR A 375 -32.04 -9.60 -61.98
N PRO A 376 -33.36 -9.94 -62.18
CA PRO A 376 -34.62 -9.61 -61.46
C PRO A 376 -35.41 -10.85 -60.96
N VAL A 377 -36.59 -10.79 -60.31
CA VAL A 377 -37.98 -10.51 -60.79
C VAL A 377 -38.90 -10.76 -59.55
N ASP A 378 -40.03 -10.10 -59.20
CA ASP A 378 -40.71 -8.82 -59.52
C ASP A 378 -41.67 -8.50 -58.31
N GLY A 379 -42.54 -7.48 -58.26
CA GLY A 379 -42.90 -6.42 -59.22
C GLY A 379 -43.52 -5.19 -58.53
N GLN A 380 -44.04 -4.21 -59.30
CA GLN A 380 -44.10 -2.80 -58.89
C GLN A 380 -45.51 -2.13 -58.78
N PRO A 381 -45.61 -0.87 -58.25
CA PRO A 381 -46.87 -0.22 -57.86
C PRO A 381 -47.37 0.80 -58.91
N PRO A 382 -47.97 1.95 -58.51
CA PRO A 382 -47.15 3.17 -58.62
C PRO A 382 -47.35 4.26 -57.54
N ALA A 383 -46.27 5.06 -57.37
CA ALA A 383 -46.24 6.53 -57.15
C ALA A 383 -46.72 7.17 -55.82
N LEU A 384 -46.21 8.33 -55.34
CA LEU A 384 -45.03 9.22 -55.57
C LEU A 384 -45.10 10.34 -54.45
N PRO A 385 -44.09 11.20 -54.16
CA PRO A 385 -42.62 11.05 -54.14
C PRO A 385 -42.05 11.59 -52.75
N PRO A 386 -40.80 12.13 -52.55
CA PRO A 386 -39.94 11.53 -51.51
C PRO A 386 -39.03 12.42 -50.61
N LYS A 387 -38.35 11.76 -49.65
CA LYS A 387 -36.95 11.97 -49.16
C LYS A 387 -36.50 13.24 -48.39
N GLN A 388 -35.97 12.94 -47.19
CA GLN A 388 -34.61 13.24 -46.68
C GLN A 388 -34.24 14.51 -45.84
N SER A 389 -33.86 14.19 -44.59
CA SER A 389 -32.54 14.47 -43.96
C SER A 389 -32.43 15.58 -42.90
N LYS A 390 -31.18 15.91 -42.50
CA LYS A 390 -30.79 16.44 -41.17
C LYS A 390 -30.04 17.77 -41.27
N LYS A 391 -30.03 18.47 -40.12
CA LYS A 391 -29.15 19.56 -39.65
C LYS A 391 -29.69 20.99 -39.78
N ASN A 392 -29.45 21.73 -38.70
CA ASN A 392 -28.90 23.09 -38.54
C ASN A 392 -28.78 23.94 -39.85
N SER A 393 -28.90 25.27 -39.81
CA SER A 393 -28.43 26.16 -38.74
C SER A 393 -28.84 27.63 -38.96
N TRP A 394 -28.76 28.47 -37.90
CA TRP A 394 -28.89 29.94 -37.92
C TRP A 394 -30.31 30.49 -38.27
N ASN A 395 -30.75 31.72 -37.94
CA ASN A 395 -30.13 32.79 -37.14
C ASN A 395 -31.14 33.84 -36.57
N GLN A 396 -30.63 34.71 -35.69
CA GLN A 396 -30.94 36.15 -35.50
C GLN A 396 -32.25 36.69 -34.87
N ILE A 397 -32.03 37.44 -33.76
CA ILE A 397 -32.47 38.84 -33.43
C ILE A 397 -33.98 39.21 -33.44
N HIS A 398 -34.53 39.60 -32.28
CA HIS A 398 -34.88 41.01 -31.96
C HIS A 398 -35.27 41.27 -30.49
N HIS A 399 -35.21 42.56 -30.09
CA HIS A 399 -35.49 43.09 -28.73
C HIS A 399 -36.91 43.66 -28.56
N SER A 400 -37.45 43.54 -27.34
CA SER A 400 -38.28 44.53 -26.62
C SER A 400 -38.24 44.16 -25.11
N HIS A 401 -38.16 45.05 -24.10
CA HIS A 401 -38.91 46.28 -23.76
C HIS A 401 -40.39 46.00 -23.37
N SER A 402 -40.91 46.45 -22.21
CA SER A 402 -40.30 47.19 -21.09
C SER A 402 -41.13 47.19 -19.77
N GLN A 403 -40.50 47.68 -18.68
CA GLN A 403 -41.02 48.59 -17.62
C GLN A 403 -42.21 48.25 -16.68
N GLN A 404 -41.96 48.55 -15.37
CA GLN A 404 -42.84 49.27 -14.39
C GLN A 404 -44.05 48.50 -13.78
N ASP A 405 -44.51 48.75 -12.53
CA ASP A 405 -44.06 49.66 -11.44
C ASP A 405 -44.73 49.35 -10.06
N LEU A 406 -44.22 49.92 -8.95
CA LEU A 406 -44.93 50.37 -7.71
C LEU A 406 -45.67 49.31 -6.80
N ASP A 407 -45.84 49.44 -5.45
CA ASP A 407 -45.16 50.23 -4.38
C ASP A 407 -45.63 49.80 -2.94
N ASN A 408 -44.91 50.23 -1.87
CA ASN A 408 -45.40 50.59 -0.49
C ASN A 408 -46.07 49.56 0.49
N HIS A 409 -46.06 49.69 1.84
CA HIS A 409 -45.18 50.35 2.86
C HIS A 409 -45.59 49.87 4.32
N ILE A 410 -44.99 50.45 5.38
CA ILE A 410 -45.32 50.43 6.86
C ILE A 410 -44.53 49.35 7.66
N ASN A 411 -43.56 49.65 8.56
CA ASN A 411 -43.48 50.49 9.81
C ASN A 411 -43.99 49.73 11.07
N GLU A 412 -43.51 49.89 12.32
CA GLU A 412 -42.48 50.69 13.04
C GLU A 412 -42.23 50.00 14.43
N THR A 413 -41.36 50.38 15.40
CA THR A 413 -39.92 50.79 15.48
C THR A 413 -39.56 50.98 16.98
N PHE A 414 -38.34 50.65 17.44
CA PHE A 414 -37.76 51.11 18.73
C PHE A 414 -36.21 50.95 18.78
N ASP A 415 -35.55 51.69 19.69
CA ASP A 415 -34.18 52.26 19.57
C ASP A 415 -33.42 52.19 20.94
N VAL A 416 -32.11 52.44 21.21
CA VAL A 416 -30.80 52.80 20.57
C VAL A 416 -29.76 52.83 21.75
N PRO A 417 -28.40 52.65 21.67
CA PRO A 417 -27.43 53.10 20.63
C PRO A 417 -26.18 52.19 20.32
N THR A 418 -25.29 52.70 19.44
CA THR A 418 -23.81 52.53 19.39
C THR A 418 -23.15 51.13 19.45
N SER A 419 -22.66 50.64 18.30
CA SER A 419 -21.27 50.90 17.83
C SER A 419 -21.12 50.52 16.33
N PRO A 420 -20.06 50.91 15.60
CA PRO A 420 -19.99 50.66 14.15
C PRO A 420 -19.46 49.26 13.82
N GLU A 421 -20.37 48.32 13.54
CA GLU A 421 -20.00 46.99 13.02
C GLU A 421 -19.38 47.09 11.62
N LYS A 422 -18.25 46.41 11.43
CA LYS A 422 -17.63 46.23 10.11
C LYS A 422 -18.32 45.07 9.40
N SER A 423 -19.07 45.34 8.35
CA SER A 423 -19.54 44.28 7.44
C SER A 423 -18.33 43.55 6.83
N THR A 424 -18.27 42.23 7.01
CA THR A 424 -17.22 41.38 6.43
C THR A 424 -17.31 41.42 4.90
N PRO A 425 -16.28 41.89 4.16
CA PRO A 425 -16.42 42.13 2.71
C PRO A 425 -16.63 40.86 1.85
N ASN A 426 -16.42 39.69 2.43
CA ASN A 426 -16.46 38.39 1.77
C ASN A 426 -17.25 37.39 2.64
N GLY A 427 -17.85 36.37 2.03
CA GLY A 427 -18.65 35.39 2.75
C GLY A 427 -19.37 34.40 1.82
N GLY A 428 -20.18 33.52 2.40
CA GLY A 428 -21.10 32.66 1.66
C GLY A 428 -22.27 33.48 1.11
N VAL A 429 -22.65 33.25 -0.15
CA VAL A 429 -23.87 33.83 -0.72
C VAL A 429 -25.07 33.02 -0.22
N PRO A 430 -26.18 33.65 0.22
CA PRO A 430 -27.40 32.92 0.51
C PRO A 430 -27.90 32.19 -0.74
N HIS A 431 -28.07 30.87 -0.64
CA HIS A 431 -28.37 29.89 -1.70
C HIS A 431 -27.15 29.41 -2.54
N ASP A 432 -27.24 28.17 -3.03
CA ASP A 432 -26.31 27.46 -3.94
C ASP A 432 -24.88 27.09 -3.49
N ASN A 433 -24.53 27.21 -2.19
CA ASN A 433 -23.21 26.83 -1.66
C ASN A 433 -22.03 27.53 -2.38
N LEU A 434 -22.22 28.78 -2.79
CA LEU A 434 -21.20 29.59 -3.46
C LEU A 434 -20.56 30.59 -2.49
N VAL A 435 -19.26 30.80 -2.64
CA VAL A 435 -18.47 31.71 -1.78
C VAL A 435 -17.99 32.89 -2.62
N LEU A 436 -18.19 34.10 -2.12
CA LEU A 436 -17.72 35.33 -2.75
C LEU A 436 -16.36 35.72 -2.19
N ILE A 437 -15.35 35.82 -3.05
CA ILE A 437 -13.97 36.17 -2.71
C ILE A 437 -13.58 37.44 -3.46
N ARG A 438 -13.37 38.54 -2.73
CA ARG A 438 -12.90 39.83 -3.22
C ARG A 438 -11.44 40.02 -2.78
N MET A 439 -10.57 40.37 -3.72
CA MET A 439 -9.12 40.55 -3.49
C MET A 439 -8.53 41.69 -4.34
N LYS A 440 -7.50 42.35 -3.83
CA LYS A 440 -6.71 43.38 -4.55
C LYS A 440 -5.43 42.75 -5.12
N PRO A 441 -4.85 43.28 -6.22
CA PRO A 441 -3.58 42.79 -6.73
C PRO A 441 -2.40 43.17 -5.82
N ASP A 442 -1.26 42.50 -5.99
CA ASP A 442 0.02 42.91 -5.41
C ASP A 442 0.54 44.21 -6.07
N GLU A 443 1.65 44.74 -5.54
CA GLU A 443 2.34 45.94 -6.07
C GLU A 443 2.77 45.82 -7.55
N ASN A 444 2.71 44.60 -8.12
CA ASN A 444 3.08 44.28 -9.49
C ASN A 444 1.85 43.96 -10.37
N GLY A 445 0.62 44.22 -9.88
CA GLY A 445 -0.62 43.99 -10.60
C GLY A 445 -1.09 42.53 -10.64
N ARG A 446 -0.66 41.66 -9.71
CA ARG A 446 -0.90 40.21 -9.74
C ARG A 446 -1.68 39.71 -8.51
N PHE A 447 -2.64 38.82 -8.74
CA PHE A 447 -3.40 38.16 -7.66
C PHE A 447 -2.73 36.88 -7.12
N GLY A 448 -1.75 36.32 -7.84
CA GLY A 448 -0.92 35.20 -7.36
C GLY A 448 -1.50 33.78 -7.49
N PHE A 449 -2.61 33.61 -8.21
CA PHE A 449 -3.18 32.29 -8.54
C PHE A 449 -3.15 32.00 -10.04
N ASN A 450 -3.20 30.72 -10.40
CA ASN A 450 -3.37 30.24 -11.77
C ASN A 450 -4.75 29.58 -11.93
N VAL A 451 -5.31 29.63 -13.14
CA VAL A 451 -6.51 28.86 -13.53
C VAL A 451 -6.17 27.80 -14.58
N LYS A 452 -7.09 26.87 -14.83
CA LYS A 452 -7.08 25.87 -15.92
C LYS A 452 -8.53 25.62 -16.36
N GLY A 453 -8.75 25.14 -17.57
CA GLY A 453 -10.09 24.99 -18.12
C GLY A 453 -10.61 26.27 -18.78
N GLY A 454 -11.80 26.16 -19.37
CA GLY A 454 -12.38 27.06 -20.36
C GLY A 454 -13.27 26.25 -21.30
N TYR A 455 -14.22 26.90 -21.97
CA TYR A 455 -15.19 26.24 -22.85
C TYR A 455 -14.51 25.48 -24.02
N ASP A 456 -13.46 26.07 -24.58
CA ASP A 456 -12.57 25.47 -25.58
C ASP A 456 -11.92 24.16 -25.11
N GLN A 457 -11.59 24.07 -23.82
CA GLN A 457 -10.94 22.90 -23.20
C GLN A 457 -11.95 21.85 -22.73
N LYS A 458 -13.26 22.12 -22.86
CA LYS A 458 -14.38 21.28 -22.34
C LYS A 458 -14.23 20.92 -20.86
N MET A 459 -13.65 21.83 -20.09
CA MET A 459 -13.36 21.69 -18.66
C MET A 459 -13.79 22.96 -17.94
N PRO A 460 -14.50 22.87 -16.81
CA PRO A 460 -14.84 24.06 -16.02
C PRO A 460 -13.57 24.77 -15.55
N VAL A 461 -13.65 26.10 -15.42
CA VAL A 461 -12.53 26.93 -14.92
C VAL A 461 -12.28 26.59 -13.45
N ILE A 462 -11.07 26.13 -13.16
CA ILE A 462 -10.67 25.68 -11.82
C ILE A 462 -9.36 26.36 -11.43
N VAL A 463 -9.24 26.79 -10.17
CA VAL A 463 -7.98 27.27 -9.58
C VAL A 463 -6.95 26.14 -9.60
N SER A 464 -5.88 26.33 -10.38
CA SER A 464 -4.88 25.30 -10.69
C SER A 464 -3.62 25.40 -9.82
N ARG A 465 -3.35 26.57 -9.25
CA ARG A 465 -2.34 26.84 -8.22
C ARG A 465 -2.70 28.12 -7.45
N VAL A 466 -2.34 28.18 -6.17
CA VAL A 466 -2.24 29.45 -5.40
C VAL A 466 -0.80 29.58 -4.86
N ALA A 467 -0.16 30.73 -5.08
CA ALA A 467 1.22 30.95 -4.63
C ALA A 467 1.25 31.48 -3.18
N PRO A 468 2.02 30.88 -2.26
CA PRO A 468 2.08 31.32 -0.87
C PRO A 468 2.47 32.80 -0.71
N GLY A 469 1.83 33.50 0.23
CA GLY A 469 2.09 34.91 0.54
C GLY A 469 1.60 35.92 -0.51
N THR A 470 0.73 35.51 -1.43
CA THR A 470 0.13 36.39 -2.46
C THR A 470 -1.33 36.75 -2.13
N PRO A 471 -1.96 37.74 -2.79
CA PRO A 471 -3.31 38.17 -2.41
C PRO A 471 -4.39 37.08 -2.43
N ALA A 472 -4.27 36.07 -3.30
CA ALA A 472 -5.18 34.91 -3.30
C ALA A 472 -4.91 33.89 -2.17
N ASP A 473 -3.71 33.89 -1.60
CA ASP A 473 -3.33 33.07 -0.43
C ASP A 473 -3.71 33.76 0.89
N LEU A 474 -3.73 35.09 0.89
CA LEU A 474 -3.96 35.95 2.06
C LEU A 474 -5.39 36.54 2.15
N CYS A 475 -6.23 36.35 1.12
CA CYS A 475 -7.64 36.76 1.22
C CYS A 475 -8.41 35.91 2.24
N VAL A 476 -9.46 36.48 2.82
CA VAL A 476 -10.37 35.78 3.74
C VAL A 476 -11.77 35.86 3.15
N PRO A 477 -12.46 34.74 2.86
CA PRO A 477 -11.94 33.38 2.93
C PRO A 477 -10.90 33.12 1.81
N ARG A 478 -9.89 32.30 2.14
CA ARG A 478 -8.73 32.03 1.27
C ARG A 478 -9.12 31.24 0.03
N LEU A 479 -8.70 31.68 -1.16
CA LEU A 479 -8.92 30.94 -2.40
C LEU A 479 -8.14 29.61 -2.37
N ASN A 480 -8.78 28.49 -2.68
CA ASN A 480 -8.14 27.17 -2.57
C ASN A 480 -7.85 26.50 -3.93
N GLU A 481 -6.78 25.71 -3.98
CA GLU A 481 -6.47 24.89 -5.16
C GLU A 481 -7.55 23.83 -5.38
N GLY A 482 -8.18 23.87 -6.55
CA GLY A 482 -9.29 22.99 -6.91
C GLY A 482 -10.66 23.67 -6.92
N ASP A 483 -10.82 24.87 -6.35
CA ASP A 483 -12.10 25.60 -6.41
C ASP A 483 -12.50 25.93 -7.84
N GLN A 484 -13.78 25.76 -8.16
CA GLN A 484 -14.35 26.10 -9.46
C GLN A 484 -14.73 27.58 -9.47
N VAL A 485 -14.19 28.36 -10.42
CA VAL A 485 -14.67 29.72 -10.66
C VAL A 485 -16.00 29.64 -11.41
N VAL A 486 -16.98 30.45 -10.99
CA VAL A 486 -18.32 30.53 -11.60
C VAL A 486 -18.55 31.91 -12.20
N LEU A 487 -18.30 32.99 -11.45
CA LEU A 487 -18.34 34.37 -11.95
C LEU A 487 -17.00 35.07 -11.73
N ILE A 488 -16.67 36.02 -12.63
CA ILE A 488 -15.56 36.97 -12.50
C ILE A 488 -16.10 38.38 -12.67
N ASN A 489 -16.04 39.20 -11.62
CA ASN A 489 -16.64 40.54 -11.53
C ASN A 489 -18.11 40.58 -12.00
N GLY A 490 -18.90 39.57 -11.61
CA GLY A 490 -20.30 39.42 -11.98
C GLY A 490 -20.57 38.86 -13.39
N ARG A 491 -19.52 38.61 -14.20
CA ARG A 491 -19.65 37.94 -15.51
C ARG A 491 -19.57 36.42 -15.36
N ASP A 492 -20.55 35.70 -15.90
CA ASP A 492 -20.47 34.24 -16.06
C ASP A 492 -19.39 33.86 -17.07
N ILE A 493 -18.57 32.86 -16.72
CA ILE A 493 -17.45 32.37 -17.52
C ILE A 493 -17.65 30.98 -18.12
N ALA A 494 -18.82 30.34 -17.95
CA ALA A 494 -19.07 28.96 -18.38
C ALA A 494 -18.88 28.71 -19.89
N GLU A 495 -19.25 29.67 -20.74
CA GLU A 495 -19.10 29.60 -22.20
C GLU A 495 -17.85 30.32 -22.75
N HIS A 496 -17.03 30.92 -21.88
CA HIS A 496 -15.86 31.68 -22.29
C HIS A 496 -14.61 30.79 -22.43
N THR A 497 -13.72 31.14 -23.36
CA THR A 497 -12.47 30.39 -23.58
C THR A 497 -11.43 30.68 -22.51
N HIS A 498 -10.45 29.79 -22.35
CA HIS A 498 -9.36 29.93 -21.38
C HIS A 498 -8.68 31.31 -21.43
N ASP A 499 -8.35 31.78 -22.64
CA ASP A 499 -7.66 33.06 -22.83
C ASP A 499 -8.56 34.26 -22.50
N GLN A 500 -9.87 34.18 -22.80
CA GLN A 500 -10.85 35.20 -22.38
C GLN A 500 -10.97 35.26 -20.85
N VAL A 501 -10.98 34.11 -20.18
CA VAL A 501 -11.02 34.02 -18.71
C VAL A 501 -9.77 34.61 -18.08
N VAL A 502 -8.58 34.28 -18.60
CA VAL A 502 -7.31 34.89 -18.15
C VAL A 502 -7.27 36.40 -18.43
N MET A 503 -7.85 36.85 -19.56
CA MET A 503 -7.99 38.26 -19.88
C MET A 503 -8.90 39.00 -18.89
N PHE A 504 -10.05 38.44 -18.50
CA PHE A 504 -10.95 39.05 -17.51
C PHE A 504 -10.29 39.19 -16.13
N ILE A 505 -9.50 38.19 -15.70
CA ILE A 505 -8.73 38.28 -14.46
C ILE A 505 -7.71 39.44 -14.53
N LYS A 506 -6.95 39.56 -15.63
CA LYS A 506 -5.97 40.64 -15.81
C LYS A 506 -6.62 42.03 -15.90
N ALA A 507 -7.68 42.17 -16.70
CA ALA A 507 -8.42 43.43 -16.87
C ALA A 507 -9.14 43.90 -15.58
N SER A 508 -9.16 43.09 -14.52
CA SER A 508 -9.61 43.52 -13.19
C SER A 508 -8.65 44.53 -12.53
N CYS A 509 -7.37 44.54 -12.93
CA CYS A 509 -6.39 45.53 -12.49
C CYS A 509 -6.56 46.91 -13.18
N GLU A 510 -7.30 46.98 -14.28
CA GLU A 510 -7.41 48.17 -15.14
C GLU A 510 -8.72 48.96 -14.91
N ARG A 511 -9.65 48.42 -14.12
CA ARG A 511 -10.96 49.04 -13.86
C ARG A 511 -11.01 49.80 -12.54
N HIS A 512 -11.89 50.80 -12.49
CA HIS A 512 -12.08 51.79 -11.42
C HIS A 512 -12.21 51.26 -9.97
N SER A 513 -12.38 49.96 -9.75
CA SER A 513 -12.44 49.34 -8.42
C SER A 513 -11.08 48.86 -7.88
N GLY A 514 -10.11 48.54 -8.75
CA GLY A 514 -8.84 47.92 -8.35
C GLY A 514 -8.98 46.56 -7.65
N GLU A 515 -10.14 45.90 -7.76
CA GLU A 515 -10.49 44.66 -7.07
C GLU A 515 -10.98 43.59 -8.06
N LEU A 516 -10.47 42.38 -7.88
CA LEU A 516 -11.00 41.16 -8.48
C LEU A 516 -12.03 40.54 -7.54
N VAL A 517 -13.21 40.26 -8.07
CA VAL A 517 -14.31 39.59 -7.37
C VAL A 517 -14.59 38.26 -8.05
N LEU A 518 -14.37 37.15 -7.35
CA LEU A 518 -14.68 35.80 -7.80
C LEU A 518 -15.88 35.26 -7.04
N LEU A 519 -16.87 34.70 -7.76
CA LEU A 519 -17.83 33.79 -7.15
C LEU A 519 -17.34 32.37 -7.44
N VAL A 520 -17.03 31.60 -6.41
CA VAL A 520 -16.48 30.24 -6.53
C VAL A 520 -17.42 29.19 -5.95
N ARG A 521 -17.42 28.00 -6.56
CA ARG A 521 -17.97 26.78 -5.96
C ARG A 521 -16.81 26.03 -5.27
N PRO A 522 -16.87 25.86 -3.94
CA PRO A 522 -15.81 25.21 -3.19
C PRO A 522 -15.55 23.75 -3.57
N ASN A 523 -14.28 23.33 -3.51
CA ASN A 523 -13.86 21.93 -3.61
C ASN A 523 -13.72 21.23 -2.23
N ALA A 524 -13.90 21.98 -1.14
CA ALA A 524 -14.03 21.50 0.24
C ALA A 524 -15.07 22.37 0.98
N VAL A 525 -15.55 21.94 2.15
CA VAL A 525 -16.42 22.81 2.97
C VAL A 525 -15.57 23.97 3.50
N TYR A 526 -16.00 25.20 3.23
CA TYR A 526 -15.55 26.37 3.99
C TYR A 526 -16.36 26.37 5.28
N ASP A 527 -15.78 25.94 6.40
CA ASP A 527 -16.36 26.18 7.71
C ASP A 527 -16.35 27.69 7.95
N VAL A 528 -17.53 28.31 7.86
CA VAL A 528 -17.73 29.71 8.27
C VAL A 528 -17.78 29.70 9.79
N VAL A 529 -16.61 29.70 10.40
CA VAL A 529 -16.44 29.83 11.84
C VAL A 529 -16.83 31.27 12.22
N GLU A 530 -18.02 31.42 12.79
CA GLU A 530 -18.34 32.61 13.59
C GLU A 530 -17.32 32.67 14.75
N GLU A 531 -16.57 33.76 14.86
CA GLU A 531 -15.53 33.91 15.88
C GLU A 531 -16.15 34.07 17.29
N LYS A 532 -16.50 32.94 17.92
CA LYS A 532 -16.55 32.86 19.38
C LYS A 532 -15.16 32.58 19.90
N MET A 533 -14.53 33.65 20.37
CA MET A 533 -13.21 33.68 20.99
C MET A 533 -13.22 32.93 22.34
N GLU A 534 -13.06 31.61 22.30
CA GLU A 534 -12.70 30.80 23.47
C GLU A 534 -11.16 30.73 23.56
N ASN A 535 -10.61 31.10 24.72
CA ASN A 535 -9.17 31.21 24.93
C ASN A 535 -8.48 29.83 24.83
N GLU A 536 -7.30 29.78 24.21
CA GLU A 536 -6.40 28.63 24.39
C GLU A 536 -5.99 28.50 25.86
N PRO A 537 -5.83 27.27 26.40
CA PRO A 537 -5.07 27.07 27.62
C PRO A 537 -3.59 27.36 27.35
N ASP A 538 -2.90 28.01 28.30
CA ASP A 538 -1.51 28.46 28.13
C ASP A 538 -0.59 27.38 27.55
N PHE A 539 0.08 27.71 26.44
CA PHE A 539 1.21 26.93 25.94
C PHE A 539 2.34 26.94 26.98
N GLN A 540 2.51 25.82 27.69
CA GLN A 540 3.58 25.68 28.68
C GLN A 540 4.94 25.65 27.98
N TYR A 541 5.56 26.83 27.95
CA TYR A 541 6.77 27.17 27.19
C TYR A 541 7.97 26.33 27.62
N ILE A 542 8.45 25.44 26.74
CA ILE A 542 9.80 24.87 26.84
C ILE A 542 10.77 25.96 26.35
N PRO A 543 11.66 26.52 27.20
CA PRO A 543 12.36 27.75 26.83
C PRO A 543 13.42 27.56 25.73
N GLU A 544 13.29 28.32 24.65
CA GLU A 544 14.44 28.64 23.79
C GLU A 544 15.37 29.60 24.55
N LYS A 545 16.40 29.06 25.22
CA LYS A 545 17.46 29.90 25.79
C LYS A 545 18.30 30.52 24.67
N SER A 546 18.44 31.84 24.71
CA SER A 546 19.31 32.61 23.81
C SER A 546 20.80 32.31 24.07
N PRO A 547 21.71 32.59 23.12
CA PRO A 547 23.16 32.32 23.28
C PRO A 547 23.90 33.24 24.27
N LEU A 548 23.18 33.92 25.18
CA LEU A 548 23.69 34.99 26.02
C LEU A 548 23.14 34.90 27.45
N ASP A 549 23.45 33.80 28.13
CA ASP A 549 23.48 33.78 29.60
C ASP A 549 24.53 32.80 30.14
N GLY A 550 25.16 33.14 31.25
CA GLY A 550 26.44 32.56 31.67
C GLY A 550 26.37 31.46 32.74
N ILE A 551 27.32 30.52 32.66
CA ILE A 551 27.96 29.82 33.80
C ILE A 551 27.00 29.23 34.86
N HIS A 552 26.01 28.45 34.43
CA HIS A 552 25.50 27.34 35.23
C HIS A 552 25.29 26.11 34.32
N GLN A 553 26.13 25.09 34.48
CA GLN A 553 25.87 23.78 33.90
C GLN A 553 24.73 23.13 34.69
N ASP A 554 23.59 22.90 34.04
CA ASP A 554 22.50 22.11 34.60
C ASP A 554 22.85 20.63 34.44
N ASP A 555 23.52 20.07 35.45
CA ASP A 555 24.01 18.69 35.45
C ASP A 555 22.92 17.63 35.23
N ASN A 556 21.63 17.98 35.38
CA ASN A 556 20.51 17.08 35.08
C ASN A 556 20.02 17.16 33.63
N ALA A 557 20.38 18.17 32.83
CA ALA A 557 19.78 18.39 31.51
C ALA A 557 19.91 17.18 30.55
N LEU A 558 21.06 16.49 30.55
CA LEU A 558 21.23 15.23 29.82
C LEU A 558 20.25 14.16 30.34
N ARG A 559 20.18 13.97 31.67
CA ARG A 559 19.32 12.98 32.31
C ARG A 559 17.83 13.21 32.00
N GLU A 560 17.36 14.45 32.08
CA GLU A 560 15.97 14.79 31.73
C GLU A 560 15.67 14.53 30.25
N SER A 561 16.61 14.83 29.34
CA SER A 561 16.44 14.48 27.91
C SER A 561 16.33 12.96 27.66
N MET A 562 17.00 12.14 28.48
CA MET A 562 16.89 10.67 28.42
C MET A 562 15.57 10.16 28.99
N ILE A 563 15.08 10.74 30.10
CA ILE A 563 13.76 10.43 30.66
C ILE A 563 12.66 10.75 29.63
N GLN A 564 12.68 11.96 29.05
CA GLN A 564 11.73 12.37 28.00
C GLN A 564 11.80 11.47 26.75
N LEU A 565 13.00 11.02 26.37
CA LEU A 565 13.18 10.10 25.24
C LEU A 565 12.60 8.70 25.53
N ALA A 566 12.78 8.19 26.75
CA ALA A 566 12.21 6.91 27.19
C ALA A 566 10.68 6.97 27.27
N GLU A 567 10.12 7.96 27.95
CA GLU A 567 8.67 8.20 28.02
C GLU A 567 8.08 8.40 26.61
N GLY A 568 8.76 9.15 25.75
CA GLY A 568 8.37 9.39 24.37
C GLY A 568 8.41 8.16 23.47
N LEU A 569 9.26 7.17 23.77
CA LEU A 569 9.31 5.86 23.09
C LEU A 569 8.24 4.88 23.58
N ILE A 570 7.84 4.99 24.86
CA ILE A 570 6.77 4.21 25.50
C ILE A 570 5.40 4.71 25.02
N THR A 571 5.12 6.01 25.18
CA THR A 571 3.90 6.68 24.72
C THR A 571 3.81 6.73 23.18
N GLY A 572 4.96 6.80 22.51
CA GLY A 572 5.07 6.88 21.05
C GLY A 572 5.03 8.31 20.48
N THR A 573 5.01 9.35 21.33
CA THR A 573 5.03 10.77 20.90
C THR A 573 6.24 11.09 20.04
N VAL A 574 7.42 10.57 20.39
CA VAL A 574 8.68 10.69 19.63
C VAL A 574 8.52 10.21 18.18
N LEU A 575 7.73 9.16 17.94
CA LEU A 575 7.45 8.67 16.59
C LEU A 575 6.41 9.54 15.85
N ALA A 576 5.43 10.08 16.55
CA ALA A 576 4.45 11.01 15.96
C ALA A 576 5.11 12.32 15.52
N GLN A 577 5.98 12.89 16.36
CA GLN A 577 6.80 14.07 16.04
C GLN A 577 7.71 13.82 14.81
N PHE A 578 8.33 12.64 14.71
CA PHE A 578 9.16 12.28 13.55
C PHE A 578 8.38 12.13 12.24
N ASP A 579 7.14 11.63 12.28
CA ASP A 579 6.28 11.54 11.09
C ASP A 579 5.69 12.91 10.70
N GLN A 580 5.58 13.85 11.64
CA GLN A 580 5.26 15.27 11.37
C GLN A 580 6.46 16.07 10.84
N LEU A 581 7.68 15.79 11.31
CA LEU A 581 8.91 16.49 10.92
C LEU A 581 9.09 16.49 9.40
N TYR A 582 9.29 17.68 8.83
CA TYR A 582 9.42 17.86 7.38
C TYR A 582 10.48 16.92 6.79
N ARG A 583 10.17 16.40 5.60
CA ARG A 583 11.03 15.45 4.88
C ARG A 583 11.99 16.12 3.90
N LYS A 584 11.66 17.34 3.50
CA LYS A 584 12.48 18.28 2.74
C LYS A 584 12.27 19.66 3.38
N LYS A 585 13.35 20.39 3.71
CA LYS A 585 13.26 21.77 4.20
C LYS A 585 12.48 22.62 3.19
N PRO A 586 11.45 23.38 3.61
CA PRO A 586 10.80 24.37 2.77
C PRO A 586 11.81 25.40 2.21
N GLY A 587 11.53 25.96 1.03
CA GLY A 587 12.40 26.94 0.37
C GLY A 587 13.66 26.39 -0.31
N MET A 588 14.22 25.25 0.14
CA MET A 588 15.46 24.70 -0.42
C MET A 588 15.28 24.08 -1.82
N THR A 589 16.10 24.53 -2.77
CA THR A 589 16.04 24.11 -4.18
C THR A 589 16.88 22.87 -4.49
N MET A 590 16.48 22.13 -5.53
CA MET A 590 17.16 20.93 -6.07
C MET A 590 17.12 21.01 -7.61
N SER A 591 17.57 22.13 -8.17
CA SER A 591 17.51 22.46 -9.60
C SER A 591 18.67 21.85 -10.38
N CYS A 592 19.90 21.92 -9.86
CA CYS A 592 21.11 21.35 -10.47
C CYS A 592 20.97 19.83 -10.70
N ALA A 593 20.35 19.15 -9.73
CA ALA A 593 20.03 17.72 -9.80
C ALA A 593 19.03 17.32 -10.89
N LYS A 594 18.27 18.29 -11.44
CA LYS A 594 17.22 18.09 -12.45
C LYS A 594 17.63 18.55 -13.85
N LEU A 595 18.83 19.13 -14.01
CA LEU A 595 19.36 19.49 -15.32
C LEU A 595 19.51 18.22 -16.19
N PRO A 596 19.21 18.26 -17.51
CA PRO A 596 19.18 17.06 -18.37
C PRO A 596 20.44 16.18 -18.27
N GLN A 597 21.62 16.80 -18.26
CA GLN A 597 22.94 16.16 -18.12
C GLN A 597 23.18 15.51 -16.75
N ASN A 598 22.40 15.86 -15.73
CA ASN A 598 22.53 15.38 -14.35
C ASN A 598 21.44 14.36 -13.96
N ILE A 599 20.34 14.27 -14.71
CA ILE A 599 19.24 13.32 -14.43
C ILE A 599 19.75 11.86 -14.42
N SER A 600 20.62 11.49 -15.36
CA SER A 600 21.24 10.16 -15.47
C SER A 600 22.20 9.82 -14.32
N LYS A 601 22.80 10.83 -13.70
CA LYS A 601 23.75 10.70 -12.59
C LYS A 601 23.06 10.47 -11.24
N ASN A 602 21.74 10.60 -11.18
CA ASN A 602 20.91 10.28 -10.02
C ASN A 602 20.52 8.79 -10.01
N ARG A 603 20.94 8.03 -8.99
CA ARG A 603 20.44 6.65 -8.79
C ARG A 603 18.93 6.58 -8.49
N TYR A 604 18.37 7.63 -7.89
CA TYR A 604 16.95 7.74 -7.56
C TYR A 604 16.41 9.11 -8.00
N ARG A 605 15.25 9.12 -8.67
CA ARG A 605 14.66 10.35 -9.25
C ARG A 605 14.08 11.33 -8.21
N ASP A 606 13.83 10.86 -7.00
CA ASP A 606 13.18 11.58 -5.90
C ASP A 606 14.14 11.96 -4.74
N ILE A 607 15.36 11.41 -4.76
CA ILE A 607 16.42 11.64 -3.77
C ILE A 607 17.55 12.43 -4.43
N SER A 608 17.50 13.76 -4.27
CA SER A 608 18.46 14.72 -4.82
C SER A 608 19.12 15.51 -3.68
N PRO A 609 20.39 15.94 -3.81
CA PRO A 609 20.97 16.93 -2.92
C PRO A 609 20.31 18.30 -3.15
N TYR A 610 20.41 19.18 -2.16
CA TYR A 610 20.05 20.60 -2.35
C TYR A 610 21.13 21.32 -3.13
N ASP A 611 20.75 22.36 -3.88
CA ASP A 611 21.70 23.12 -4.70
C ASP A 611 22.79 23.80 -3.85
N ALA A 612 22.43 24.21 -2.63
CA ALA A 612 23.30 24.88 -1.65
C ALA A 612 24.23 23.93 -0.86
N THR A 613 23.99 22.61 -0.87
CA THR A 613 24.72 21.64 -0.01
C THR A 613 25.25 20.42 -0.78
N ARG A 614 25.11 20.40 -2.11
CA ARG A 614 25.71 19.39 -2.98
C ARG A 614 27.23 19.46 -2.94
N VAL A 615 27.89 18.33 -3.14
CA VAL A 615 29.32 18.31 -3.47
C VAL A 615 29.50 18.87 -4.89
N ILE A 616 30.44 19.79 -5.06
CA ILE A 616 30.80 20.38 -6.35
C ILE A 616 32.13 19.77 -6.81
N LEU A 617 32.14 19.14 -8.00
CA LEU A 617 33.36 18.56 -8.58
C LEU A 617 34.18 19.62 -9.34
N LYS A 618 35.52 19.48 -9.31
CA LYS A 618 36.46 20.39 -9.98
C LYS A 618 36.78 19.96 -11.43
N SER A 619 35.75 19.63 -12.22
CA SER A 619 35.89 19.24 -13.63
C SER A 619 34.84 19.95 -14.50
N HIS A 620 34.81 19.65 -15.81
CA HIS A 620 33.74 20.10 -16.70
C HIS A 620 32.33 19.62 -16.30
N GLU A 621 32.23 18.62 -15.41
CA GLU A 621 30.96 18.11 -14.87
C GLU A 621 30.92 18.24 -13.35
N ASP A 622 30.30 19.32 -12.85
CA ASP A 622 30.39 19.72 -11.45
C ASP A 622 29.50 18.91 -10.46
N TYR A 623 28.75 17.93 -10.94
CA TYR A 623 27.63 17.29 -10.21
C TYR A 623 27.81 15.79 -9.95
N ILE A 624 27.50 15.37 -8.72
CA ILE A 624 27.50 13.95 -8.32
C ILE A 624 26.28 13.57 -7.46
N ASN A 625 25.62 12.45 -7.81
CA ASN A 625 24.64 11.76 -6.97
C ASN A 625 24.72 10.21 -7.12
N ALA A 626 25.95 9.72 -7.16
CA ALA A 626 26.37 8.33 -6.94
C ALA A 626 25.77 7.24 -7.86
N ASN A 627 25.91 7.41 -9.19
CA ASN A 627 25.94 6.39 -10.25
C ASN A 627 24.81 5.33 -10.38
N TYR A 628 24.54 5.00 -11.65
CA TYR A 628 23.34 4.32 -12.13
C TYR A 628 23.61 2.85 -12.48
N ILE A 629 23.35 1.92 -11.55
CA ILE A 629 23.47 0.46 -11.77
C ILE A 629 22.32 -0.27 -11.06
N ASN A 630 21.89 -1.42 -11.58
CA ASN A 630 20.93 -2.35 -10.94
C ASN A 630 21.44 -3.01 -9.63
N VAL A 631 22.67 -2.72 -9.18
CA VAL A 631 23.26 -3.24 -7.94
C VAL A 631 23.15 -2.18 -6.82
N LYS A 632 22.88 -2.60 -5.58
CA LYS A 632 22.66 -1.70 -4.42
C LYS A 632 23.82 -0.74 -4.15
N CYS A 633 25.04 -1.13 -4.49
CA CYS A 633 26.14 -0.22 -4.81
C CYS A 633 27.07 -0.93 -5.80
N HIS A 634 27.85 -0.17 -6.57
CA HIS A 634 29.00 -0.76 -7.29
C HIS A 634 30.11 -1.08 -6.28
N GLN A 635 30.90 -2.09 -6.57
CA GLN A 635 32.17 -2.34 -5.87
C GLN A 635 33.22 -1.38 -6.45
N TYR A 636 33.56 -0.35 -5.67
CA TYR A 636 34.48 0.72 -6.06
C TYR A 636 35.88 0.55 -5.45
N TRP A 637 36.19 -0.68 -5.00
CA TRP A 637 37.45 -1.07 -4.38
C TRP A 637 37.90 -2.43 -4.97
N PRO A 638 39.21 -2.69 -5.09
CA PRO A 638 39.72 -3.99 -5.52
C PRO A 638 39.52 -5.06 -4.45
N GLU A 639 39.64 -6.33 -4.84
CA GLU A 639 39.75 -7.45 -3.89
C GLU A 639 40.98 -7.28 -2.96
N PRO A 640 40.99 -7.92 -1.76
CA PRO A 640 42.12 -7.84 -0.84
C PRO A 640 43.46 -8.22 -1.48
N THR A 641 44.52 -7.46 -1.17
CA THR A 641 45.86 -7.52 -1.81
C THR A 641 45.90 -7.15 -3.31
N GLY A 642 44.77 -6.79 -3.91
CA GLY A 642 44.69 -6.34 -5.30
C GLY A 642 44.78 -4.82 -5.48
N SER A 643 44.86 -4.38 -6.74
CA SER A 643 44.67 -2.97 -7.13
C SER A 643 43.72 -2.82 -8.32
N SER A 644 43.15 -1.64 -8.50
CA SER A 644 42.24 -1.33 -9.61
C SER A 644 42.24 0.17 -9.91
N SER A 645 42.10 0.54 -11.19
CA SER A 645 42.14 1.93 -11.64
C SER A 645 40.76 2.46 -12.02
N TYR A 646 40.45 3.68 -11.58
CA TYR A 646 39.17 4.35 -11.76
C TYR A 646 39.42 5.76 -12.32
N GLY A 647 39.60 5.84 -13.64
CA GLY A 647 40.13 7.04 -14.29
C GLY A 647 41.59 7.28 -13.88
N ASN A 648 41.92 8.52 -13.52
CA ASN A 648 43.27 8.95 -13.18
C ASN A 648 43.74 8.53 -11.77
N PHE A 649 42.97 7.68 -11.10
CA PHE A 649 43.25 7.18 -9.75
C PHE A 649 43.40 5.66 -9.72
N GLN A 650 44.43 5.17 -9.03
CA GLN A 650 44.58 3.77 -8.66
C GLN A 650 44.19 3.60 -7.18
N ILE A 651 43.43 2.54 -6.88
CA ILE A 651 43.17 2.08 -5.51
C ILE A 651 43.90 0.75 -5.32
N ALA A 652 44.63 0.59 -4.23
CA ALA A 652 45.21 -0.68 -3.77
C ALA A 652 44.64 -1.03 -2.39
N CYS A 653 44.25 -2.29 -2.17
CA CYS A 653 43.71 -2.77 -0.89
C CYS A 653 44.75 -3.64 -0.18
N HIS A 654 45.18 -3.22 1.03
CA HIS A 654 46.28 -3.86 1.76
C HIS A 654 45.81 -4.93 2.73
N SER A 655 44.69 -4.68 3.42
CA SER A 655 44.04 -5.64 4.32
C SER A 655 42.52 -5.56 4.24
N GLU A 656 41.87 -6.68 4.56
CA GLU A 656 40.44 -6.74 4.88
C GLU A 656 40.28 -7.54 6.17
N GLU A 657 39.66 -6.93 7.17
CA GLU A 657 39.46 -7.49 8.51
C GLU A 657 38.02 -7.21 8.97
N GLY A 658 37.45 -8.03 9.85
CA GLY A 658 36.08 -7.80 10.32
C GLY A 658 35.41 -8.99 11.00
N ASN A 659 34.09 -8.88 11.13
CA ASN A 659 33.19 -9.86 11.71
C ASN A 659 31.96 -10.07 10.77
N PRO A 660 30.98 -10.94 11.10
CA PRO A 660 29.81 -11.14 10.26
C PRO A 660 28.92 -9.89 10.06
N ALA A 661 29.03 -8.89 10.93
CA ALA A 661 28.23 -7.66 10.86
C ALA A 661 28.88 -6.57 10.01
N TYR A 662 30.19 -6.39 10.09
CA TYR A 662 30.95 -5.39 9.32
C TYR A 662 32.39 -5.82 9.00
N VAL A 663 32.92 -5.27 7.90
CA VAL A 663 34.34 -5.36 7.53
C VAL A 663 34.96 -3.97 7.43
N PHE A 664 36.26 -3.87 7.64
CA PHE A 664 37.06 -2.69 7.34
C PHE A 664 38.25 -3.05 6.45
N ARG A 665 38.69 -2.08 5.65
CA ARG A 665 39.80 -2.21 4.71
C ARG A 665 40.73 -1.02 4.83
N GLU A 666 42.04 -1.25 4.88
CA GLU A 666 43.04 -0.21 4.70
C GLU A 666 43.53 -0.22 3.25
N MET A 667 43.49 0.94 2.61
CA MET A 667 43.72 1.09 1.17
C MET A 667 44.55 2.35 0.86
N THR A 668 45.39 2.31 -0.17
CA THR A 668 45.97 3.54 -0.75
C THR A 668 45.15 3.97 -1.97
N LEU A 669 44.86 5.27 -2.06
CA LEU A 669 44.45 5.94 -3.30
C LEU A 669 45.62 6.77 -3.83
N THR A 670 46.07 6.45 -5.04
CA THR A 670 47.15 7.16 -5.75
C THR A 670 46.59 7.90 -6.96
N ASN A 671 46.89 9.19 -7.08
CA ASN A 671 46.64 9.98 -8.27
C ASN A 671 47.79 9.78 -9.26
N LEU A 672 47.49 9.20 -10.42
CA LEU A 672 48.49 8.80 -11.42
C LEU A 672 49.06 9.98 -12.22
N GLU A 673 48.33 11.10 -12.34
CA GLU A 673 48.81 12.30 -13.04
C GLU A 673 49.78 13.12 -12.17
N LYS A 674 49.59 13.08 -10.85
CA LYS A 674 50.37 13.86 -9.88
C LYS A 674 51.41 13.07 -9.09
N ASN A 675 51.31 11.74 -9.11
CA ASN A 675 52.04 10.83 -8.21
C ASN A 675 51.77 11.09 -6.70
N GLU A 676 50.67 11.76 -6.36
CA GLU A 676 50.21 12.00 -4.98
C GLU A 676 49.49 10.74 -4.45
N SER A 677 49.79 10.29 -3.23
CA SER A 677 49.12 9.13 -2.60
C SER A 677 48.55 9.46 -1.23
N ARG A 678 47.36 8.93 -0.92
CA ARG A 678 46.71 9.05 0.39
C ARG A 678 46.21 7.70 0.91
N GLN A 679 46.30 7.50 2.22
CA GLN A 679 45.68 6.35 2.89
C GLN A 679 44.17 6.58 3.08
N LEU A 680 43.40 5.50 2.98
CA LEU A 680 41.94 5.44 3.11
C LEU A 680 41.55 4.21 3.93
N THR A 681 40.86 4.43 5.05
CA THR A 681 40.14 3.35 5.75
C THR A 681 38.70 3.32 5.24
N GLN A 682 38.26 2.21 4.65
CA GLN A 682 36.84 1.94 4.38
C GLN A 682 36.27 1.09 5.52
N ILE A 683 35.05 1.37 5.97
CA ILE A 683 34.33 0.54 6.94
C ILE A 683 32.92 0.27 6.39
N GLN A 684 32.56 -0.99 6.21
CA GLN A 684 31.36 -1.45 5.50
C GLN A 684 30.51 -2.33 6.41
N TYR A 685 29.34 -1.83 6.82
CA TYR A 685 28.34 -2.66 7.50
C TYR A 685 27.62 -3.57 6.50
N ILE A 686 27.67 -4.88 6.75
CA ILE A 686 27.10 -5.94 5.91
C ILE A 686 25.72 -6.34 6.41
N ALA A 687 25.57 -6.61 7.72
CA ALA A 687 24.34 -7.17 8.32
C ALA A 687 23.21 -6.13 8.54
N TRP A 688 23.10 -5.10 7.69
CA TRP A 688 22.07 -4.06 7.82
C TRP A 688 21.14 -4.02 6.59
N PRO A 689 19.94 -4.61 6.69
CA PRO A 689 18.98 -4.66 5.59
C PRO A 689 18.51 -3.27 5.12
N ASP A 690 18.29 -3.13 3.81
CA ASP A 690 17.91 -1.86 3.20
C ASP A 690 16.45 -1.48 3.54
N HIS A 691 16.23 -0.23 3.96
CA HIS A 691 15.02 0.24 4.66
C HIS A 691 14.70 -0.44 6.02
N GLY A 692 15.60 -1.32 6.50
CA GLY A 692 15.52 -1.93 7.83
C GLY A 692 16.47 -1.28 8.83
N VAL A 693 16.67 -2.00 9.93
CA VAL A 693 17.59 -1.73 11.03
C VAL A 693 18.52 -2.95 11.19
N PRO A 694 19.67 -2.83 11.87
CA PRO A 694 20.44 -3.99 12.33
C PRO A 694 19.56 -4.91 13.21
N ASP A 695 19.75 -6.22 13.12
CA ASP A 695 18.98 -7.20 13.92
C ASP A 695 19.47 -7.28 15.38
N ASP A 696 20.72 -6.91 15.66
CA ASP A 696 21.23 -6.54 16.99
C ASP A 696 21.77 -5.10 16.98
N SER A 697 21.51 -4.39 18.08
CA SER A 697 22.11 -3.10 18.43
C SER A 697 23.60 -3.18 18.76
N SER A 698 24.10 -4.29 19.29
CA SER A 698 25.46 -4.39 19.84
C SER A 698 26.54 -4.26 18.76
N ASP A 699 26.45 -5.07 17.70
CA ASP A 699 27.30 -4.95 16.50
C ASP A 699 27.27 -3.54 15.88
N PHE A 700 26.11 -2.86 15.95
CA PHE A 700 25.95 -1.50 15.46
C PHE A 700 26.66 -0.46 16.33
N LEU A 701 26.61 -0.61 17.66
CA LEU A 701 27.32 0.25 18.58
C LEU A 701 28.84 0.05 18.50
N ASP A 702 29.30 -1.19 18.37
CA ASP A 702 30.73 -1.50 18.14
C ASP A 702 31.24 -0.90 16.81
N PHE A 703 30.43 -0.98 15.74
CA PHE A 703 30.72 -0.31 14.48
C PHE A 703 30.78 1.23 14.62
N VAL A 704 29.84 1.84 15.35
CA VAL A 704 29.86 3.30 15.62
C VAL A 704 31.12 3.67 16.40
N CYS A 705 31.48 2.90 17.43
CA CYS A 705 32.71 3.09 18.19
C CYS A 705 33.97 2.93 17.32
N LEU A 706 34.00 2.00 16.37
CA LEU A 706 35.10 1.84 15.41
C LEU A 706 35.20 3.04 14.44
N VAL A 707 34.07 3.53 13.92
CA VAL A 707 34.02 4.76 13.09
C VAL A 707 34.56 5.95 13.88
N ARG A 708 34.08 6.17 15.11
CA ARG A 708 34.54 7.25 15.99
C ARG A 708 36.03 7.13 16.30
N LYS A 709 36.54 5.93 16.59
CA LYS A 709 37.97 5.64 16.83
C LYS A 709 38.86 5.93 15.61
N LYS A 710 38.38 5.65 14.38
CA LYS A 710 39.13 5.94 13.13
C LYS A 710 39.04 7.42 12.73
N ARG A 711 38.00 8.13 13.16
CA ARG A 711 37.80 9.58 12.98
C ARG A 711 38.55 10.43 14.02
N ALA A 712 38.79 9.92 15.23
CA ALA A 712 39.44 10.67 16.31
C ALA A 712 40.78 11.30 15.85
N GLY A 713 40.95 12.59 16.14
CA GLY A 713 42.12 13.37 15.71
C GLY A 713 42.15 13.78 14.23
N ARG A 714 41.04 13.64 13.49
CA ARG A 714 40.93 14.07 12.09
C ARG A 714 39.87 15.17 11.93
N GLU A 715 40.22 16.19 11.15
CA GLU A 715 39.30 17.29 10.80
C GLU A 715 38.57 17.04 9.48
N GLU A 716 39.04 16.10 8.65
CA GLU A 716 38.48 15.86 7.32
C GLU A 716 37.09 15.20 7.37
N PRO A 717 36.14 15.60 6.49
CA PRO A 717 34.81 14.99 6.44
C PRO A 717 34.83 13.48 6.14
N VAL A 718 34.15 12.70 6.98
CA VAL A 718 33.95 11.26 6.76
C VAL A 718 32.89 11.03 5.68
N VAL A 719 33.25 10.29 4.62
CA VAL A 719 32.33 9.97 3.52
C VAL A 719 31.43 8.79 3.91
N VAL A 720 30.25 9.10 4.46
CA VAL A 720 29.23 8.08 4.79
C VAL A 720 28.23 7.92 3.64
N HIS A 721 28.03 6.69 3.16
CA HIS A 721 26.97 6.39 2.19
C HIS A 721 26.24 5.07 2.50
N CYS A 722 25.16 4.81 1.77
CA CYS A 722 24.51 3.50 1.70
C CYS A 722 24.00 3.30 0.26
N SER A 723 22.86 2.62 0.04
CA SER A 723 22.26 2.52 -1.30
C SER A 723 21.84 3.89 -1.87
N ALA A 724 21.32 4.78 -1.01
CA ALA A 724 20.82 6.13 -1.37
C ALA A 724 21.44 7.28 -0.55
N GLY A 725 22.29 6.95 0.44
CA GLY A 725 22.95 7.93 1.31
C GLY A 725 22.00 8.75 2.18
N ILE A 726 20.89 8.18 2.68
CA ILE A 726 19.92 8.92 3.53
C ILE A 726 19.38 8.15 4.75
N GLY A 727 18.89 6.91 4.60
CA GLY A 727 18.27 6.17 5.71
C GLY A 727 19.30 5.68 6.73
N ARG A 728 20.09 4.67 6.34
CA ARG A 728 21.16 4.08 7.15
C ARG A 728 22.25 5.11 7.52
N THR A 729 22.58 6.00 6.56
CA THR A 729 23.47 7.16 6.73
C THR A 729 22.99 8.10 7.85
N GLY A 730 21.70 8.44 7.89
CA GLY A 730 21.16 9.30 8.96
C GLY A 730 21.15 8.62 10.33
N VAL A 731 20.93 7.30 10.40
CA VAL A 731 21.00 6.55 11.67
C VAL A 731 22.42 6.55 12.24
N LEU A 732 23.44 6.30 11.40
CA LEU A 732 24.84 6.35 11.85
C LEU A 732 25.21 7.73 12.39
N ILE A 733 24.91 8.78 11.63
CA ILE A 733 25.24 10.16 12.03
C ILE A 733 24.46 10.56 13.30
N THR A 734 23.18 10.17 13.43
CA THR A 734 22.41 10.46 14.65
C THR A 734 23.00 9.78 15.88
N MET A 735 23.43 8.52 15.76
CA MET A 735 24.07 7.78 16.85
C MET A 735 25.42 8.41 17.23
N GLU A 736 26.25 8.75 16.24
CA GLU A 736 27.55 9.40 16.46
C GLU A 736 27.39 10.78 17.13
N THR A 737 26.47 11.61 16.65
CA THR A 737 26.14 12.92 17.26
C THR A 737 25.64 12.76 18.69
N ALA A 738 24.74 11.81 18.95
CA ALA A 738 24.22 11.56 20.29
C ALA A 738 25.31 11.09 21.27
N MET A 739 26.23 10.22 20.85
CA MET A 739 27.38 9.83 21.68
C MET A 739 28.26 11.04 22.05
N CYS A 740 28.56 11.92 21.09
CA CYS A 740 29.33 13.14 21.36
C CYS A 740 28.61 14.10 22.32
N LEU A 741 27.27 14.20 22.23
CA LEU A 741 26.48 15.01 23.16
C LEU A 741 26.51 14.43 24.59
N ILE A 742 26.39 13.10 24.74
CA ILE A 742 26.51 12.41 26.03
C ILE A 742 27.90 12.63 26.65
N GLU A 743 28.98 12.58 25.86
CA GLU A 743 30.35 12.89 26.33
C GLU A 743 30.51 14.33 26.82
N CYS A 744 29.83 15.29 26.19
CA CYS A 744 29.83 16.70 26.58
C CYS A 744 28.79 17.05 27.68
N ASN A 745 28.15 16.05 28.30
CA ASN A 745 27.03 16.20 29.23
C ASN A 745 25.86 17.06 28.70
N GLN A 746 25.62 17.04 27.38
CA GLN A 746 24.59 17.84 26.71
C GLN A 746 23.30 17.04 26.51
N PRO A 747 22.12 17.69 26.59
CA PRO A 747 20.85 17.03 26.28
C PRO A 747 20.80 16.52 24.84
N VAL A 748 20.19 15.34 24.64
CA VAL A 748 20.07 14.70 23.34
C VAL A 748 18.62 14.70 22.90
N TYR A 749 18.30 15.47 21.87
CA TYR A 749 17.00 15.48 21.21
C TYR A 749 17.14 14.88 19.80
N PRO A 750 16.87 13.57 19.59
CA PRO A 750 17.10 12.93 18.30
C PRO A 750 16.30 13.55 17.15
N LEU A 751 15.17 14.19 17.45
CA LEU A 751 14.34 14.88 16.48
C LEU A 751 15.09 16.08 15.87
N ASP A 752 15.85 16.81 16.68
CA ASP A 752 16.61 17.99 16.27
C ASP A 752 17.89 17.65 15.52
N ILE A 753 18.53 16.54 15.89
CA ILE A 753 19.62 15.96 15.11
C ILE A 753 19.11 15.60 13.69
N VAL A 754 17.93 14.95 13.60
CA VAL A 754 17.29 14.66 12.30
C VAL A 754 16.82 15.92 11.57
N ARG A 755 16.29 16.93 12.27
CA ARG A 755 15.90 18.25 11.73
C ARG A 755 17.11 18.91 11.05
N THR A 756 18.22 19.01 11.77
CA THR A 756 19.50 19.58 11.32
C THR A 756 20.11 18.81 10.15
N MET A 757 20.06 17.47 10.16
CA MET A 757 20.47 16.67 9.01
C MET A 757 19.57 16.86 7.78
N ARG A 758 18.25 17.00 7.97
CA ARG A 758 17.28 17.15 6.87
C ARG A 758 17.35 18.51 6.19
N ASP A 759 17.86 19.53 6.88
CA ASP A 759 18.22 20.82 6.31
C ASP A 759 19.43 20.73 5.37
N GLN A 760 20.40 19.89 5.69
CA GLN A 760 21.60 19.70 4.87
C GLN A 760 21.39 18.69 3.74
N ARG A 761 20.64 17.61 3.99
CA ARG A 761 20.29 16.59 3.00
C ARG A 761 18.88 16.08 3.24
N ALA A 762 18.01 16.29 2.24
CA ALA A 762 16.63 15.81 2.27
C ALA A 762 16.50 14.32 2.67
N MET A 763 15.39 13.96 3.32
CA MET A 763 15.00 12.58 3.64
C MET A 763 15.94 11.78 4.57
N MET A 764 16.86 12.44 5.29
CA MET A 764 17.72 11.77 6.29
C MET A 764 16.89 11.09 7.38
N ILE A 765 17.24 9.83 7.67
CA ILE A 765 16.40 8.80 8.32
C ILE A 765 15.05 8.60 7.58
N GLN A 766 14.91 7.45 6.91
CA GLN A 766 13.83 7.21 5.94
C GLN A 766 12.56 6.60 6.53
N THR A 767 12.64 5.93 7.68
CA THR A 767 11.52 5.18 8.26
C THR A 767 11.39 5.41 9.77
N PRO A 768 10.17 5.36 10.34
CA PRO A 768 10.00 5.39 11.79
C PRO A 768 10.67 4.21 12.51
N SER A 769 10.91 3.08 11.84
CA SER A 769 11.69 1.97 12.41
C SER A 769 13.17 2.33 12.59
N GLN A 770 13.78 3.02 11.62
CA GLN A 770 15.16 3.51 11.70
C GLN A 770 15.30 4.59 12.78
N TYR A 771 14.30 5.47 12.89
CA TYR A 771 14.28 6.49 13.95
C TYR A 771 14.08 5.87 15.34
N ARG A 772 13.14 4.92 15.49
CA ARG A 772 12.93 4.21 16.76
C ARG A 772 14.20 3.50 17.22
N PHE A 773 14.83 2.73 16.33
CA PHE A 773 16.06 1.99 16.63
C PHE A 773 17.19 2.91 17.12
N VAL A 774 17.42 4.08 16.49
CA VAL A 774 18.47 4.98 16.97
C VAL A 774 18.11 5.63 18.31
N CYS A 775 16.83 5.93 18.56
CA CYS A 775 16.39 6.40 19.89
C CYS A 775 16.57 5.33 20.97
N GLU A 776 16.22 4.07 20.68
CA GLU A 776 16.41 2.92 21.58
C GLU A 776 17.92 2.63 21.82
N ALA A 777 18.76 2.80 20.80
CA ALA A 777 20.23 2.66 20.92
C ALA A 777 20.87 3.82 21.71
N ILE A 778 20.33 5.04 21.62
CA ILE A 778 20.77 6.20 22.43
C ILE A 778 20.52 5.95 23.92
N LEU A 779 19.31 5.47 24.27
CA LEU A 779 19.01 5.08 25.65
C LEU A 779 19.94 3.94 26.12
N LYS A 780 20.10 2.87 25.33
CA LYS A 780 21.01 1.76 25.67
C LYS A 780 22.43 2.26 25.99
N VAL A 781 22.98 3.14 25.16
CA VAL A 781 24.34 3.70 25.35
C VAL A 781 24.47 4.52 26.65
N TYR A 782 23.42 5.26 27.01
CA TYR A 782 23.37 6.04 28.25
C TYR A 782 23.17 5.16 29.49
N GLU A 783 22.18 4.26 29.45
CA GLU A 783 21.79 3.37 30.55
C GLU A 783 22.86 2.33 30.89
N GLU A 784 23.44 1.67 29.88
CA GLU A 784 24.56 0.73 30.07
C GLU A 784 25.89 1.47 30.32
N GLY A 785 25.92 2.81 30.13
CA GLY A 785 27.11 3.64 30.31
C GLY A 785 28.25 3.27 29.36
N ILE A 786 27.94 2.79 28.15
CA ILE A 786 28.93 2.51 27.08
C ILE A 786 29.70 3.79 26.75
N VAL A 787 29.00 4.93 26.78
CA VAL A 787 29.54 6.28 26.67
C VAL A 787 29.16 7.04 27.92
N LYS A 788 30.07 7.86 28.46
CA LYS A 788 29.87 8.61 29.71
C LYS A 788 30.33 10.07 29.53
N PRO A 789 29.73 11.02 30.25
CA PRO A 789 30.27 12.38 30.34
C PRO A 789 31.76 12.37 30.66
N LEU A 790 32.53 13.14 29.90
CA LEU A 790 33.95 13.34 30.15
C LEU A 790 34.09 14.03 31.50
N LYS A 791 34.78 13.37 32.45
CA LYS A 791 35.08 14.00 33.74
C LYS A 791 35.85 15.29 33.49
N THR A 792 35.31 16.41 33.98
CA THR A 792 35.94 17.72 33.88
C THR A 792 37.35 17.63 34.47
N LEU A 793 38.37 17.70 33.61
CA LEU A 793 39.74 17.88 34.04
C LEU A 793 39.84 19.29 34.61
N LEU A 794 39.71 19.38 35.94
CA LEU A 794 40.05 20.56 36.71
C LEU A 794 41.53 20.86 36.47
N HIS A 795 41.80 21.74 35.51
CA HIS A 795 43.11 22.34 35.32
C HIS A 795 43.53 23.02 36.63
N LYS A 796 44.69 22.60 37.12
CA LYS A 796 45.53 23.40 38.00
C LYS A 796 46.49 24.23 37.15
#